data_AF-A0A2G9GK75-F1
#
_entry.id   AF-A0A2G9GK75-F1
#
_cell.length_a   1.000
_cell.length_b   1.000
_cell.length_c   1.000
_cell.angle_alpha   90.00
_cell.angle_beta   90.00
_cell.angle_gamma   90.00
#
_symmetry.space_group_name_H-M   'P 1'
#
loop_
_entity.id
_entity.type
_entity.pdbx_description
1 polymer ?
#
loop_
_entity_poly.entity_id
_entity_poly.type
_entity_poly.pdbx_seq_one_letter_code
_entity_poly.pdbx_strand_id
1 'polypeptide(L)'
;MDNDLHVVQQVRSGRLKGIHLCILSDEEAGNIKAADVRTVNEVSDAALGLPTFNATECHTCGAKTSRDCEGHFGLISFPYTILNPYFMSEIAQILNKICPGCKSVRHSKKADSASSHQPRNCRYCSGKSKDGYPKMKFKVSTKDVFAKTAIIAEVHETLVNKIPEKVLASDYWDIIPKDSAEEQGGLPSNRRILSPAQVYSILKDVCPRTLEALLKRKNSIFLNSLLVTPNSHRVREFGQRITVDETTKMYRKLIDFRGTPNELSARVLDRYKVSKIRSEKLSALEKVYEKQSSNDSASSASGLKNIKELLLGKRTDHSFRMVVVGDPRLKVDEIGVPSQIAENVLIADHINLWNWDKLELCCDFMLYRKGNFSVLRNGQRICIWSKDMLRSGDSICRPLIDGDIVLINRPPSIHQHSLIALSVKILPINSVVSINPLICSPLRGDFDGDCLHGYVPQSVNSRVELSELVSLKKQLVNGQSGRNLLSLSQDSLTAAYLFLENGVFLNKTEMQQLQMFCSYMPVLPAVVKSTSETSLWTGKQLFGLLLPPDFEFAYASNELCIRQGELVSPSNGSSWLRDDSENLFQCLLRHCRDKALDFLYAGQEVLCEWLSRRGLSVSLSDLYLSSDPQSRKNLLDEIYSGLQEAEMLSDISLLMVDLNRHFLVEIPEENEKMEILLSEYIRIAQQTNAELFQASISAAKSVFRDMQNLVYKYCSNNNSFIVMLKAGSKGNLQKLVQHGMCMGLQHSLAPLSFSIPRHLSCASWNYQKNHHGVHKLHGSREILDSYIPCSLVANSFLVGLNPLECFVHSLTNRDTSFSGHADISGTLTRRLMFFLRDVIIGYDGTVRSCYGNQVVQFNYCTKDMSTIHGNALTGGHPVGSLAACAISEAAYSALDQPVSALEPSPLLNLKKVLECGVKKSSGCKSASLFLSTRLRRWANGFEYGALEVKDHLESLFFSDIVSEVRIW
;
A
#
# COMPACT_ATOMS: atom_id res chain seq x y z
N MET A 1 34.68 52.94 14.40
CA MET A 1 33.29 52.46 14.55
C MET A 1 32.96 51.51 13.40
N ASP A 2 33.71 50.42 13.35
CA ASP A 2 33.25 49.04 13.43
C ASP A 2 31.92 48.73 12.71
N ASN A 3 32.00 48.64 11.39
CA ASN A 3 31.11 47.81 10.59
C ASN A 3 31.99 46.78 9.86
N ASP A 4 32.55 45.84 10.61
CA ASP A 4 33.10 44.61 10.05
C ASP A 4 31.93 43.80 9.49
N LEU A 5 31.71 44.02 8.19
CA LEU A 5 30.92 43.17 7.33
C LEU A 5 31.42 41.73 7.49
N HIS A 6 30.66 40.92 8.22
CA HIS A 6 30.65 39.47 8.02
C HIS A 6 30.21 39.18 6.59
N VAL A 7 31.11 39.35 5.63
CA VAL A 7 30.99 38.78 4.29
C VAL A 7 31.18 37.28 4.50
N VAL A 8 30.08 36.59 4.79
CA VAL A 8 30.00 35.14 4.58
C VAL A 8 30.40 34.95 3.12
N GLN A 9 31.58 34.37 2.87
CA GLN A 9 31.99 34.00 1.52
C GLN A 9 30.83 33.26 0.89
N GLN A 10 30.20 33.85 -0.14
CA GLN A 10 29.19 33.17 -0.94
C GLN A 10 29.88 32.02 -1.66
N VAL A 11 29.95 30.87 -1.00
CA VAL A 11 30.32 29.60 -1.64
C VAL A 11 29.31 29.43 -2.78
N ARG A 12 29.82 29.25 -4.01
CA ARG A 12 28.97 29.03 -5.18
C ARG A 12 28.07 27.83 -4.91
N SER A 13 26.77 28.01 -5.02
CA SER A 13 25.80 26.92 -4.85
C SER A 13 26.05 25.84 -5.91
N GLY A 14 26.33 24.61 -5.49
CA GLY A 14 26.51 23.45 -6.37
C GLY A 14 25.34 22.47 -6.26
N ARG A 15 24.92 21.87 -7.38
CA ARG A 15 23.93 20.79 -7.38
C ARG A 15 24.65 19.44 -7.30
N LEU A 16 24.33 18.63 -6.29
CA LEU A 16 24.87 17.28 -6.15
C LEU A 16 24.39 16.39 -7.31
N LYS A 17 25.32 15.97 -8.19
CA LYS A 17 25.03 15.11 -9.35
C LYS A 17 25.18 13.61 -9.08
N GLY A 18 26.00 13.25 -8.09
CA GLY A 18 26.29 11.86 -7.76
C GLY A 18 26.96 11.74 -6.41
N ILE A 19 26.83 10.55 -5.81
CA ILE A 19 27.43 10.21 -4.51
C ILE A 19 28.38 9.04 -4.75
N HIS A 20 29.65 9.22 -4.42
CA HIS A 20 30.65 8.16 -4.50
C HIS A 20 30.86 7.55 -3.10
N LEU A 21 30.36 6.33 -2.89
CA LEU A 21 30.50 5.64 -1.60
C LEU A 21 31.88 5.01 -1.46
N CYS A 22 32.52 5.22 -0.31
CA CYS A 22 33.89 4.80 0.00
C CYS A 22 34.00 4.32 1.44
N ILE A 23 34.98 3.46 1.69
CA ILE A 23 35.47 3.18 3.05
C ILE A 23 36.58 4.18 3.33
N LEU A 24 36.49 4.82 4.49
CA LEU A 24 37.46 5.79 4.97
C LEU A 24 38.80 5.12 5.31
N SER A 25 39.90 5.69 4.83
CA SER A 25 41.27 5.30 5.23
C SER A 25 41.75 6.08 6.45
N ASP A 26 42.77 5.56 7.15
CA ASP A 26 43.38 6.28 8.29
C ASP A 26 43.99 7.63 7.87
N GLU A 27 44.55 7.74 6.66
CA GLU A 27 45.09 8.99 6.10
C GLU A 27 43.98 10.03 5.87
N GLU A 28 42.86 9.61 5.26
CA GLU A 28 41.69 10.47 5.07
C GLU A 28 41.06 10.87 6.40
N ALA A 29 40.98 9.94 7.37
CA ALA A 29 40.53 10.25 8.73
C ALA A 29 41.41 11.31 9.39
N GLY A 30 42.73 11.22 9.17
CA GLY A 30 43.72 12.22 9.59
C GLY A 30 43.49 13.60 8.97
N ASN A 31 43.05 13.67 7.72
CA ASN A 31 42.76 14.93 7.02
C ASN A 31 41.41 15.55 7.41
N ILE A 32 40.42 14.72 7.78
CA ILE A 32 39.06 15.19 8.15
C ILE A 32 39.00 15.67 9.60
N LYS A 33 39.88 15.18 10.48
CA LYS A 33 39.84 15.50 11.91
C LYS A 33 40.06 16.99 12.16
N ALA A 34 39.30 17.55 13.09
CA ALA A 34 39.51 18.89 13.60
C ALA A 34 40.25 18.91 14.94
N ALA A 35 40.13 17.83 15.73
CA ALA A 35 40.84 17.68 17.01
C ALA A 35 41.24 16.21 17.27
N ASP A 36 42.40 16.02 17.87
CA ASP A 36 42.83 14.74 18.42
C ASP A 36 42.28 14.57 19.83
N VAL A 37 41.53 13.50 20.06
CA VAL A 37 40.91 13.20 21.35
C VAL A 37 41.80 12.22 22.10
N ARG A 38 42.59 12.76 23.04
CA ARG A 38 43.56 12.03 23.87
C ARG A 38 43.04 11.81 25.28
N THR A 39 42.27 12.74 25.82
CA THR A 39 41.69 12.63 27.17
C THR A 39 40.18 12.42 27.13
N VAL A 40 39.63 11.82 28.19
CA VAL A 40 38.19 11.51 28.31
C VAL A 40 37.31 12.77 28.22
N ASN A 41 37.83 13.93 28.64
CA ASN A 41 37.12 15.20 28.62
C ASN A 41 37.03 15.80 27.20
N GLU A 42 38.02 15.54 26.35
CA GLU A 42 38.10 16.03 24.96
C GLU A 42 37.05 15.39 24.03
N VAL A 43 36.40 14.29 24.45
CA VAL A 43 35.32 13.64 23.66
C VAL A 43 34.12 14.57 23.44
N SER A 44 33.97 15.58 24.30
CA SER A 44 32.92 16.60 24.21
C SER A 44 33.50 18.01 24.13
N ASP A 45 34.71 18.15 23.58
CA ASP A 45 35.37 19.44 23.37
C ASP A 45 34.54 20.34 22.42
N ALA A 46 34.58 21.65 22.65
CA ALA A 46 34.00 22.68 21.78
C ALA A 46 34.61 22.70 20.37
N ALA A 47 35.82 22.17 20.19
CA ALA A 47 36.42 21.95 18.88
C ALA A 47 35.61 20.95 18.02
N LEU A 48 34.84 20.04 18.62
CA LEU A 48 33.99 19.07 17.92
C LEU A 48 32.59 19.62 17.56
N GLY A 49 32.35 20.90 17.81
CA GLY A 49 31.08 21.58 17.54
C GLY A 49 30.21 21.79 18.78
N LEU A 50 29.16 22.59 18.61
CA LEU A 50 28.11 22.79 19.62
C LEU A 50 27.05 21.68 19.54
N PRO A 51 26.32 21.37 20.63
CA PRO A 51 26.35 22.00 21.96
C PRO A 51 27.45 21.42 22.89
N THR A 52 28.02 22.25 23.76
CA THR A 52 29.01 21.86 24.77
C THR A 52 28.70 22.47 26.14
N PHE A 53 29.25 21.88 27.21
CA PHE A 53 29.02 22.32 28.58
C PHE A 53 29.75 23.62 28.95
N ASN A 54 30.88 23.89 28.30
CA ASN A 54 31.87 24.86 28.79
C ASN A 54 32.14 26.02 27.82
N ALA A 55 31.56 26.01 26.61
CA ALA A 55 31.83 27.04 25.60
C ALA A 55 30.54 27.53 24.94
N THR A 56 30.47 28.85 24.72
CA THR A 56 29.36 29.53 24.03
C THR A 56 29.56 29.60 22.52
N GLU A 57 30.76 29.28 22.02
CA GLU A 57 31.10 29.25 20.61
C GLU A 57 31.94 28.03 20.26
N CYS A 58 31.88 27.62 18.99
CA CYS A 58 32.68 26.53 18.47
C CYS A 58 34.11 26.99 18.18
N HIS A 59 35.11 26.33 18.77
CA HIS A 59 36.52 26.69 18.57
C HIS A 59 37.05 26.48 17.15
N THR A 60 36.35 25.72 16.31
CA THR A 60 36.78 25.37 14.94
C THR A 60 36.11 26.23 13.87
N CYS A 61 34.79 26.48 13.95
CA CYS A 61 34.09 27.33 12.98
C CYS A 61 33.65 28.71 13.52
N GLY A 62 33.83 29.00 14.81
CA GLY A 62 33.41 30.27 15.43
C GLY A 62 31.88 30.44 15.56
N ALA A 63 31.10 29.42 15.20
CA ALA A 63 29.65 29.48 15.29
C ALA A 63 29.18 29.57 16.75
N LYS A 64 28.25 30.48 17.02
CA LYS A 64 27.66 30.73 18.34
C LYS A 64 26.36 29.96 18.59
N THR A 65 25.76 29.42 17.53
CA THR A 65 24.55 28.61 17.62
C THR A 65 24.78 27.22 17.06
N SER A 66 24.06 26.24 17.59
CA SER A 66 24.07 24.85 17.09
C SER A 66 23.46 24.71 15.68
N ARG A 67 22.77 25.74 15.17
CA ARG A 67 22.20 25.73 13.80
C ARG A 67 23.24 26.13 12.75
N ASP A 68 24.14 27.03 13.12
CA ASP A 68 25.19 27.53 12.21
C ASP A 68 26.44 26.62 12.23
N CYS A 69 26.55 25.73 13.23
CA CYS A 69 27.61 24.74 13.35
C CYS A 69 27.15 23.38 12.82
N GLU A 70 27.68 22.93 11.68
CA GLU A 70 27.43 21.56 11.18
C GLU A 70 28.10 20.48 12.06
N GLY A 71 29.11 20.88 12.83
CA GLY A 71 29.88 20.01 13.72
C GLY A 71 31.12 19.42 13.04
N HIS A 72 32.13 19.09 13.85
CA HIS A 72 33.45 18.70 13.35
C HIS A 72 33.87 17.34 13.91
N PHE A 73 34.52 16.52 13.09
CA PHE A 73 34.97 15.19 13.49
C PHE A 73 36.23 15.27 14.37
N GLY A 74 36.29 14.41 15.38
CA GLY A 74 37.51 14.17 16.16
C GLY A 74 38.18 12.87 15.73
N LEU A 75 39.40 12.62 16.20
CA LEU A 75 40.12 11.37 15.97
C LEU A 75 40.60 10.76 17.29
N ILE A 76 40.35 9.46 17.49
CA ILE A 76 40.99 8.66 18.54
C ILE A 76 42.01 7.73 17.88
N SER A 77 43.28 7.85 18.26
CA SER A 77 44.34 6.93 17.85
C SER A 77 44.38 5.72 18.78
N PHE A 78 44.47 4.52 18.21
CA PHE A 78 44.56 3.29 18.99
C PHE A 78 46.00 3.00 19.42
N PRO A 79 46.19 2.32 20.57
CA PRO A 79 47.52 1.91 21.01
C PRO A 79 48.12 0.78 20.14
N TYR A 80 47.27 -0.02 19.49
CA TYR A 80 47.67 -1.12 18.60
C TYR A 80 46.76 -1.16 17.37
N THR A 81 47.28 -1.66 16.25
CA THR A 81 46.52 -1.91 15.03
C THR A 81 45.53 -3.06 15.25
N ILE A 82 44.24 -2.81 14.99
CA ILE A 82 43.19 -3.84 15.08
C ILE A 82 42.69 -4.24 13.69
N LEU A 83 42.09 -5.43 13.59
CA LEU A 83 41.32 -5.81 12.40
C LEU A 83 39.99 -5.07 12.40
N ASN A 84 39.56 -4.60 11.22
CA ASN A 84 38.27 -3.94 11.06
C ASN A 84 37.13 -4.92 11.36
N PRO A 85 36.31 -4.69 12.41
CA PRO A 85 35.27 -5.63 12.81
C PRO A 85 34.20 -5.88 11.74
N TYR A 86 33.98 -4.95 10.79
CA TYR A 86 33.04 -5.14 9.70
C TYR A 86 33.51 -6.17 8.66
N PHE A 87 34.82 -6.28 8.44
CA PHE A 87 35.38 -7.14 7.39
C PHE A 87 35.82 -8.51 7.89
N MET A 88 35.50 -8.89 9.14
CA MET A 88 35.96 -10.14 9.74
C MET A 88 35.55 -11.37 8.92
N SER A 89 34.34 -11.38 8.36
CA SER A 89 33.86 -12.42 7.45
C SER A 89 34.64 -12.47 6.14
N GLU A 90 34.86 -11.33 5.50
CA GLU A 90 35.62 -11.24 4.25
C GLU A 90 37.08 -11.64 4.48
N ILE A 91 37.71 -11.18 5.57
CA ILE A 91 39.09 -11.53 5.94
C ILE A 91 39.22 -13.04 6.12
N ALA A 92 38.30 -13.69 6.85
CA ALA A 92 38.31 -15.15 7.00
C ALA A 92 38.12 -15.88 5.66
N GLN A 93 37.28 -15.35 4.76
CA GLN A 93 37.13 -15.92 3.41
C GLN A 93 38.40 -15.77 2.57
N ILE A 94 39.11 -14.64 2.69
CA ILE A 94 40.37 -14.38 1.98
C ILE A 94 41.45 -15.33 2.47
N LEU A 95 41.61 -15.46 3.79
CA LEU A 95 42.56 -16.39 4.39
C LEU A 95 42.26 -17.85 3.97
N ASN A 96 40.99 -18.22 3.77
CA ASN A 96 40.62 -19.53 3.26
C ASN A 96 40.91 -19.73 1.76
N LYS A 97 40.94 -18.66 0.97
CA LYS A 97 41.28 -18.66 -0.46
C LYS A 97 42.79 -18.62 -0.71
N ILE A 98 43.60 -18.33 0.30
CA ILE A 98 45.06 -18.25 0.18
C ILE A 98 45.67 -19.45 0.91
N CYS A 99 46.82 -19.94 0.44
CA CYS A 99 47.62 -20.86 1.24
C CYS A 99 48.45 -20.07 2.26
N PRO A 100 48.40 -20.40 3.57
CA PRO A 100 49.23 -19.71 4.56
C PRO A 100 50.73 -19.87 4.31
N GLY A 101 51.17 -20.95 3.64
CA GLY A 101 52.59 -21.23 3.40
C GLY A 101 53.09 -20.70 2.07
N CYS A 102 52.48 -21.17 0.97
CA CYS A 102 52.89 -20.74 -0.37
C CYS A 102 52.36 -19.35 -0.77
N LYS A 103 51.44 -18.76 0.01
CA LYS A 103 50.80 -17.44 -0.21
C LYS A 103 50.09 -17.28 -1.56
N SER A 104 49.95 -18.38 -2.31
CA SER A 104 49.23 -18.45 -3.57
C SER A 104 47.73 -18.72 -3.36
N VAL A 105 46.92 -18.45 -4.38
CA VAL A 105 45.47 -18.71 -4.34
C VAL A 105 45.19 -20.20 -4.44
N ARG A 106 44.26 -20.67 -3.59
CA ARG A 106 43.67 -22.01 -3.64
C ARG A 106 42.59 -22.03 -4.72
N HIS A 107 42.84 -22.66 -5.86
CA HIS A 107 41.81 -22.85 -6.89
C HIS A 107 40.73 -23.82 -6.41
N SER A 108 39.47 -23.38 -6.46
CA SER A 108 38.32 -24.28 -6.33
C SER A 108 38.20 -25.09 -7.61
N LYS A 109 38.12 -26.42 -7.49
CA LYS A 109 37.91 -27.35 -8.60
C LYS A 109 36.73 -26.90 -9.48
N LYS A 110 37.01 -26.34 -10.65
CA LYS A 110 36.20 -26.23 -11.88
C LYS A 110 36.76 -25.10 -12.75
N ALA A 111 37.88 -25.35 -13.42
CA ALA A 111 38.29 -24.68 -14.67
C ALA A 111 39.58 -25.34 -15.14
N ASP A 112 39.51 -25.93 -16.35
CA ASP A 112 40.66 -26.44 -17.07
C ASP A 112 41.57 -25.30 -17.56
N SER A 113 42.85 -25.64 -17.63
CA SER A 113 43.91 -25.03 -18.45
C SER A 113 44.47 -23.64 -18.10
N ALA A 114 45.81 -23.65 -18.04
CA ALA A 114 46.76 -22.60 -18.34
C ALA A 114 47.02 -21.44 -17.34
N SER A 115 48.24 -21.50 -16.79
CA SER A 115 49.06 -20.42 -16.23
C SER A 115 48.76 -19.93 -14.80
N SER A 116 49.50 -20.48 -13.84
CA SER A 116 50.34 -19.68 -12.91
C SER A 116 51.21 -20.61 -12.06
N HIS A 117 52.44 -20.16 -11.78
CA HIS A 117 53.47 -20.89 -11.05
C HIS A 117 52.98 -21.37 -9.67
N GLN A 118 52.64 -22.65 -9.54
CA GLN A 118 52.60 -23.29 -8.23
C GLN A 118 54.05 -23.55 -7.77
N PRO A 119 54.47 -23.06 -6.60
CA PRO A 119 55.74 -23.47 -6.02
C PRO A 119 55.67 -24.97 -5.72
N ARG A 120 56.50 -25.76 -6.41
CA ARG A 120 56.47 -27.24 -6.40
C ARG A 120 56.68 -27.89 -5.01
N ASN A 121 57.05 -27.13 -3.97
CA ASN A 121 57.49 -27.67 -2.67
C ASN A 121 56.66 -27.21 -1.45
N CYS A 122 55.39 -26.79 -1.58
CA CYS A 122 54.60 -26.38 -0.41
C CYS A 122 53.76 -27.50 0.20
N ARG A 123 54.14 -27.93 1.42
CA ARG A 123 53.42 -28.97 2.21
C ARG A 123 51.95 -28.64 2.49
N TYR A 124 51.56 -27.37 2.54
CA TYR A 124 50.17 -26.91 2.75
C TYR A 124 49.32 -26.88 1.47
N CYS A 125 49.96 -26.86 0.29
CA CYS A 125 49.30 -26.82 -1.02
C CYS A 125 49.03 -28.27 -1.52
N SER A 126 49.80 -29.26 -1.03
CA SER A 126 49.76 -30.69 -1.39
C SER A 126 48.88 -31.56 -0.46
N GLY A 127 47.64 -31.14 -0.15
CA GLY A 127 46.76 -31.81 0.83
C GLY A 127 46.23 -33.22 0.46
N LYS A 128 46.94 -33.99 -0.37
CA LYS A 128 46.63 -35.37 -0.79
C LYS A 128 47.85 -36.32 -0.84
N SER A 129 49.08 -35.82 -0.72
CA SER A 129 50.29 -36.67 -0.65
C SER A 129 50.55 -37.16 0.78
N LYS A 130 51.25 -38.28 0.96
CA LYS A 130 51.64 -38.79 2.29
C LYS A 130 52.47 -37.78 3.11
N ASP A 131 53.18 -36.86 2.44
CA ASP A 131 54.00 -35.80 3.07
C ASP A 131 53.30 -34.42 3.18
N GLY A 132 51.98 -34.37 2.94
CA GLY A 132 51.20 -33.13 2.92
C GLY A 132 50.55 -32.80 4.27
N TYR A 133 50.54 -31.51 4.64
CA TYR A 133 49.88 -31.04 5.85
C TYR A 133 48.35 -30.98 5.71
N PRO A 134 47.58 -31.25 6.79
CA PRO A 134 46.14 -31.11 6.77
C PRO A 134 45.70 -29.66 6.52
N LYS A 135 44.57 -29.49 5.84
CA LYS A 135 44.07 -28.18 5.43
C LYS A 135 43.64 -27.34 6.64
N MET A 136 44.29 -26.19 6.78
CA MET A 136 43.90 -25.12 7.69
C MET A 136 42.69 -24.35 7.15
N LYS A 137 41.70 -24.15 8.02
CA LYS A 137 40.47 -23.37 7.76
C LYS A 137 40.37 -22.25 8.79
N PHE A 138 40.11 -21.04 8.31
CA PHE A 138 39.91 -19.86 9.15
C PHE A 138 38.40 -19.63 9.34
N LYS A 139 37.97 -19.40 10.58
CA LYS A 139 36.59 -19.04 10.90
C LYS A 139 36.57 -17.86 11.86
N VAL A 140 35.50 -17.08 11.82
CA VAL A 140 35.26 -16.04 12.83
C VAL A 140 34.76 -16.70 14.11
N SER A 141 35.24 -16.26 15.27
CA SER A 141 34.81 -16.77 16.57
C SER A 141 33.29 -16.61 16.74
N THR A 142 32.62 -17.67 17.19
CA THR A 142 31.16 -17.68 17.44
C THR A 142 30.79 -17.59 18.92
N LYS A 143 31.75 -17.76 19.84
CA LYS A 143 31.52 -17.71 21.30
C LYS A 143 31.51 -16.27 21.83
N ASP A 144 30.69 -16.01 22.85
CA ASP A 144 30.46 -14.68 23.43
C ASP A 144 31.72 -13.97 23.97
N VAL A 145 32.76 -14.73 24.35
CA VAL A 145 34.01 -14.21 24.93
C VAL A 145 34.71 -13.18 24.03
N PHE A 146 34.59 -13.32 22.69
CA PHE A 146 35.23 -12.41 21.73
C PHE A 146 34.23 -11.76 20.75
N ALA A 147 32.92 -11.81 21.04
CA ALA A 147 31.86 -11.10 20.30
C ALA A 147 32.00 -11.06 18.74
N LYS A 148 32.54 -12.11 18.10
CA LYS A 148 32.82 -12.22 16.65
C LYS A 148 33.98 -11.37 16.10
N THR A 149 34.92 -10.93 16.93
CA THR A 149 36.05 -10.06 16.50
C THR A 149 37.41 -10.76 16.44
N ALA A 150 37.46 -12.07 16.71
CA ALA A 150 38.68 -12.87 16.57
C ALA A 150 38.57 -13.90 15.43
N ILE A 151 39.69 -14.16 14.74
CA ILE A 151 39.80 -15.22 13.72
C ILE A 151 40.43 -16.45 14.36
N ILE A 152 39.76 -17.59 14.23
CA ILE A 152 40.22 -18.89 14.71
C ILE A 152 40.73 -19.70 13.51
N ALA A 153 41.97 -20.13 13.59
CA ALA A 153 42.55 -21.14 12.73
C ALA A 153 42.21 -22.54 13.26
N GLU A 154 41.50 -23.35 12.47
CA GLU A 154 41.13 -24.73 12.80
C GLU A 154 41.67 -25.70 11.76
N VAL A 155 42.13 -26.87 12.22
CA VAL A 155 42.50 -28.00 11.36
C VAL A 155 41.32 -28.96 11.25
N HIS A 156 40.94 -29.37 10.03
CA HIS A 156 39.76 -30.22 9.80
C HIS A 156 39.93 -31.62 10.41
N GLU A 157 39.10 -31.98 11.40
CA GLU A 157 39.22 -33.21 12.21
C GLU A 157 39.01 -34.51 11.40
N THR A 158 38.27 -34.49 10.29
CA THR A 158 37.94 -35.70 9.53
C THR A 158 39.15 -36.40 8.87
N LEU A 159 40.32 -35.76 8.82
CA LEU A 159 41.58 -36.36 8.34
C LEU A 159 42.52 -36.80 9.46
N VAL A 160 42.28 -36.35 10.70
CA VAL A 160 43.10 -36.69 11.87
C VAL A 160 42.78 -38.09 12.39
N ASN A 161 41.54 -38.57 12.18
CA ASN A 161 41.09 -39.90 12.60
C ASN A 161 41.71 -41.07 11.80
N LYS A 162 42.61 -40.82 10.84
CA LYS A 162 43.35 -41.86 10.08
C LYS A 162 44.84 -41.95 10.43
N ILE A 163 45.34 -41.16 11.37
CA ILE A 163 46.75 -41.13 11.76
C ILE A 163 46.89 -41.77 13.17
N PRO A 164 47.79 -42.75 13.39
CA PRO A 164 47.86 -43.51 14.64
C PRO A 164 48.29 -42.70 15.89
N GLU A 165 48.81 -41.49 15.69
CA GLU A 165 49.20 -40.59 16.78
C GLU A 165 48.45 -39.26 16.61
N LYS A 166 47.75 -38.82 17.66
CA LYS A 166 46.89 -37.62 17.69
C LYS A 166 47.68 -36.29 17.60
N VAL A 167 48.90 -36.28 17.06
CA VAL A 167 49.84 -35.17 17.18
C VAL A 167 50.12 -34.57 15.80
N LEU A 168 49.70 -33.32 15.60
CA LEU A 168 50.14 -32.50 14.47
C LEU A 168 51.67 -32.38 14.50
N ALA A 169 52.32 -32.39 13.34
CA ALA A 169 53.78 -32.18 13.28
C ALA A 169 54.18 -30.91 14.04
N SER A 170 55.29 -30.96 14.78
CA SER A 170 55.75 -29.86 15.65
C SER A 170 55.96 -28.55 14.87
N ASP A 171 56.28 -28.65 13.58
CA ASP A 171 56.51 -27.53 12.66
C ASP A 171 55.24 -27.01 11.96
N TYR A 172 54.06 -27.63 12.18
CA TYR A 172 52.81 -27.24 11.51
C TYR A 172 52.34 -25.82 11.85
N TRP A 173 52.60 -25.37 13.07
CA TRP A 173 52.15 -24.04 13.50
C TRP A 173 53.21 -22.95 13.35
N ASP A 174 54.45 -23.28 12.95
CA ASP A 174 55.57 -22.34 12.82
C ASP A 174 55.37 -21.29 11.72
N ILE A 175 54.36 -21.48 10.88
CA ILE A 175 53.94 -20.54 9.85
C ILE A 175 53.28 -19.28 10.40
N ILE A 176 52.76 -19.34 11.63
CA ILE A 176 52.21 -18.21 12.36
C ILE A 176 53.30 -17.72 13.32
N PRO A 177 53.77 -16.47 13.19
CA PRO A 177 54.77 -15.92 14.11
C PRO A 177 54.26 -15.95 15.55
N LYS A 178 55.14 -16.31 16.50
CA LYS A 178 54.82 -16.21 17.93
C LYS A 178 54.66 -14.74 18.31
N ASP A 179 53.50 -14.40 18.87
CA ASP A 179 53.18 -13.04 19.31
C ASP A 179 53.00 -13.01 20.83
N SER A 180 53.55 -11.98 21.50
CA SER A 180 53.39 -11.75 22.94
C SER A 180 51.93 -11.52 23.36
N ALA A 181 51.07 -11.12 22.41
CA ALA A 181 49.64 -10.94 22.61
C ALA A 181 48.80 -12.22 22.39
N GLU A 182 49.44 -13.41 22.31
CA GLU A 182 48.74 -14.69 22.20
C GLU A 182 47.98 -15.05 23.48
N GLU A 183 46.65 -15.09 23.40
CA GLU A 183 45.80 -15.62 24.46
C GLU A 183 45.79 -17.17 24.40
N GLN A 184 46.80 -17.82 24.98
CA GLN A 184 46.94 -19.29 25.02
C GLN A 184 46.00 -20.00 26.03
N GLY A 185 44.88 -19.40 26.39
CA GLY A 185 43.94 -19.93 27.39
C GLY A 185 42.97 -20.98 26.83
N GLY A 186 43.26 -22.27 27.04
CA GLY A 186 42.24 -23.34 27.11
C GLY A 186 41.65 -23.90 25.80
N LEU A 187 42.22 -23.60 24.61
CA LEU A 187 41.78 -24.21 23.35
C LEU A 187 42.51 -25.55 23.07
N PRO A 188 41.84 -26.52 22.42
CA PRO A 188 42.47 -27.79 22.01
C PRO A 188 43.60 -27.55 20.99
N SER A 189 44.61 -28.43 20.98
CA SER A 189 45.84 -28.32 20.17
C SER A 189 45.63 -28.20 18.64
N ASN A 190 44.40 -28.44 18.17
CA ASN A 190 43.96 -28.33 16.79
C ASN A 190 43.37 -26.94 16.41
N ARG A 191 43.32 -25.99 17.35
CA ARG A 191 42.80 -24.63 17.13
C ARG A 191 43.70 -23.55 17.73
N ARG A 192 43.88 -22.45 17.01
CA ARG A 192 44.58 -21.24 17.50
C ARG A 192 43.80 -19.96 17.18
N ILE A 193 43.74 -19.05 18.14
CA ILE A 193 43.20 -17.70 17.95
C ILE A 193 44.32 -16.84 17.37
N LEU A 194 44.05 -16.11 16.29
CA LEU A 194 45.03 -15.26 15.63
C LEU A 194 44.95 -13.83 16.15
N SER A 195 46.10 -13.23 16.44
CA SER A 195 46.21 -11.79 16.70
C SER A 195 46.12 -10.99 15.40
N PRO A 196 45.74 -9.70 15.45
CA PRO A 196 45.78 -8.82 14.27
C PRO A 196 47.15 -8.76 13.59
N ALA A 197 48.25 -8.82 14.36
CA ALA A 197 49.61 -8.82 13.82
C ALA A 197 49.93 -10.11 13.06
N GLN A 198 49.46 -11.26 13.54
CA GLN A 198 49.60 -12.55 12.85
C GLN A 198 48.80 -12.58 11.53
N VAL A 199 47.61 -11.99 11.51
CA VAL A 199 46.82 -11.84 10.28
C VAL A 199 47.52 -10.88 9.31
N TYR A 200 48.11 -9.80 9.80
CA TYR A 200 48.93 -8.88 8.99
C TYR A 200 50.14 -9.61 8.37
N SER A 201 50.89 -10.40 9.13
CA SER A 201 52.05 -11.13 8.59
C SER A 201 51.66 -12.13 7.49
N ILE A 202 50.49 -12.77 7.60
CA ILE A 202 50.00 -13.69 6.56
C ILE A 202 49.62 -12.91 5.28
N LEU A 203 49.01 -11.73 5.42
CA LEU A 203 48.52 -10.94 4.29
C LEU A 203 49.57 -10.03 3.63
N LYS A 204 50.60 -9.58 4.37
CA LYS A 204 51.63 -8.64 3.91
C LYS A 204 52.35 -9.10 2.64
N ASP A 205 52.60 -10.40 2.55
CA ASP A 205 53.42 -11.01 1.48
C ASP A 205 52.56 -11.66 0.38
N VAL A 206 51.24 -11.46 0.39
CA VAL A 206 50.34 -11.92 -0.67
C VAL A 206 50.39 -10.94 -1.83
N CYS A 207 50.40 -11.46 -3.07
CA CYS A 207 50.49 -10.62 -4.26
C CYS A 207 49.40 -9.52 -4.28
N PRO A 208 49.78 -8.25 -4.49
CA PRO A 208 48.87 -7.09 -4.49
C PRO A 208 47.67 -7.25 -5.43
N ARG A 209 47.86 -7.78 -6.64
CA ARG A 209 46.80 -7.89 -7.65
C ARG A 209 45.69 -8.86 -7.22
N THR A 210 46.05 -9.92 -6.51
CA THR A 210 45.11 -10.93 -6.02
C THR A 210 44.32 -10.45 -4.81
N LEU A 211 44.94 -9.66 -3.95
CA LEU A 211 44.25 -8.97 -2.87
C LEU A 211 43.32 -7.86 -3.38
N GLU A 212 43.69 -7.12 -4.43
CA GLU A 212 42.82 -6.12 -5.08
C GLU A 212 41.59 -6.74 -5.78
N ALA A 213 41.76 -7.90 -6.40
CA ALA A 213 40.67 -8.65 -7.01
C ALA A 213 39.67 -9.20 -5.96
N LEU A 214 40.14 -9.48 -4.73
CA LEU A 214 39.32 -10.02 -3.64
C LEU A 214 38.76 -8.92 -2.72
N LEU A 215 39.47 -7.80 -2.58
CA LEU A 215 39.10 -6.60 -1.84
C LEU A 215 39.48 -5.38 -2.65
N LYS A 216 38.49 -4.59 -3.08
CA LYS A 216 38.73 -3.35 -3.84
C LYS A 216 39.65 -2.35 -3.11
N ARG A 217 39.87 -2.47 -1.78
CA ARG A 217 40.76 -1.61 -0.98
C ARG A 217 41.43 -2.38 0.15
N LYS A 218 42.77 -2.50 0.10
CA LYS A 218 43.59 -3.21 1.10
C LYS A 218 43.79 -2.45 2.41
N ASN A 219 43.81 -1.12 2.33
CA ASN A 219 44.20 -0.24 3.44
C ASN A 219 43.12 -0.13 4.54
N SER A 220 41.97 -0.77 4.37
CA SER A 220 40.84 -0.70 5.32
C SER A 220 40.64 -1.97 6.15
N ILE A 221 41.50 -2.98 5.95
CA ILE A 221 41.51 -4.24 6.74
C ILE A 221 41.99 -3.97 8.16
N PHE A 222 42.99 -3.10 8.28
CA PHE A 222 43.62 -2.70 9.53
C PHE A 222 43.14 -1.30 9.89
N LEU A 223 42.74 -1.10 11.14
CA LEU A 223 42.35 0.20 11.69
C LEU A 223 43.36 0.61 12.75
N ASN A 224 43.96 1.78 12.56
CA ASN A 224 44.82 2.40 13.57
C ASN A 224 44.11 3.52 14.34
N SER A 225 42.99 4.01 13.81
CA SER A 225 42.26 5.13 14.39
C SER A 225 40.75 5.00 14.19
N LEU A 226 40.00 5.79 14.94
CA LEU A 226 38.56 5.88 14.82
C LEU A 226 38.10 7.33 14.89
N LEU A 227 37.30 7.75 13.90
CA LEU A 227 36.66 9.06 13.95
C LEU A 227 35.59 9.12 15.04
N VAL A 228 35.69 10.18 15.83
CA VAL A 228 34.69 10.64 16.78
C VAL A 228 33.70 11.52 16.03
N THR A 229 32.44 11.12 16.01
CA THR A 229 31.36 11.91 15.42
C THR A 229 31.20 13.26 16.14
N PRO A 230 30.77 14.33 15.45
CA PRO A 230 30.56 15.65 16.04
C PRO A 230 29.63 15.66 17.27
N ASN A 231 29.70 16.73 18.07
CA ASN A 231 28.84 16.90 19.25
C ASN A 231 27.36 17.05 18.88
N SER A 232 27.05 17.70 17.76
CA SER A 232 25.68 17.86 17.22
C SER A 232 24.93 16.53 17.05
N HIS A 233 25.65 15.42 16.85
CA HIS A 233 25.07 14.08 16.76
C HIS A 233 24.88 13.38 18.11
N ARG A 234 25.58 13.79 19.17
CA ARG A 234 25.76 13.01 20.41
C ARG A 234 25.31 13.72 21.68
N VAL A 235 25.25 15.03 21.65
CA VAL A 235 24.93 15.88 22.79
C VAL A 235 23.62 16.57 22.50
N ARG A 236 22.66 16.47 23.42
CA ARG A 236 21.36 17.13 23.30
C ARG A 236 21.16 18.13 24.42
N GLU A 237 20.74 19.32 24.05
CA GLU A 237 20.40 20.40 24.96
C GLU A 237 18.88 20.43 25.17
N PHE A 238 18.44 20.32 26.43
CA PHE A 238 17.04 20.46 26.85
C PHE A 238 16.96 21.63 27.83
N GLY A 239 16.65 22.81 27.32
CA GLY A 239 16.73 24.05 28.11
C GLY A 239 18.15 24.26 28.62
N GLN A 240 18.34 24.39 29.93
CA GLN A 240 19.67 24.52 30.56
C GLN A 240 20.37 23.18 30.83
N ARG A 241 19.74 22.03 30.53
CA ARG A 241 20.31 20.70 30.81
C ARG A 241 20.87 20.06 29.56
N ILE A 242 22.16 19.78 29.57
CA ILE A 242 22.84 19.07 28.49
C ILE A 242 22.92 17.58 28.86
N THR A 243 22.42 16.72 27.96
CA THR A 243 22.42 15.27 28.10
C THR A 243 23.36 14.64 27.07
N VAL A 244 24.12 13.65 27.53
CA VAL A 244 25.15 12.98 26.73
C VAL A 244 24.67 11.57 26.39
N ASP A 245 24.69 11.24 25.10
CA ASP A 245 24.25 9.95 24.58
C ASP A 245 25.22 8.80 24.93
N GLU A 246 24.72 7.55 24.85
CA GLU A 246 25.51 6.32 25.06
C GLU A 246 26.71 6.22 24.12
N THR A 247 26.61 6.78 22.91
CA THR A 247 27.72 6.86 21.95
C THR A 247 28.96 7.55 22.54
N THR A 248 28.77 8.66 23.26
CA THR A 248 29.86 9.37 23.94
C THR A 248 30.46 8.54 25.07
N LYS A 249 29.64 7.81 25.84
CA LYS A 249 30.14 6.89 26.87
C LYS A 249 31.03 5.80 26.28
N MET A 250 30.69 5.30 25.08
CA MET A 250 31.52 4.30 24.39
C MET A 250 32.84 4.88 23.88
N TYR A 251 32.86 6.10 23.34
CA TYR A 251 34.12 6.76 22.98
C TYR A 251 35.03 6.97 24.20
N ARG A 252 34.46 7.38 25.34
CA ARG A 252 35.21 7.49 26.61
C ARG A 252 35.85 6.16 27.03
N LYS A 253 35.24 5.02 26.73
CA LYS A 253 35.79 3.67 27.03
C LYS A 253 36.90 3.21 26.06
N LEU A 254 37.10 3.92 24.94
CA LEU A 254 38.16 3.63 23.96
C LEU A 254 39.46 4.40 24.26
N ILE A 255 39.36 5.50 25.00
CA ILE A 255 40.50 6.31 25.43
C ILE A 255 41.20 5.62 26.60
N ASP A 256 42.53 5.66 26.62
CA ASP A 256 43.39 5.01 27.62
C ASP A 256 43.12 3.49 27.81
N PHE A 257 42.75 2.80 26.74
CA PHE A 257 42.49 1.36 26.78
C PHE A 257 43.76 0.55 27.09
N ARG A 258 43.71 -0.27 28.16
CA ARG A 258 44.80 -1.17 28.60
C ARG A 258 44.35 -2.64 28.60
N GLY A 259 44.19 -3.23 27.42
CA GLY A 259 43.79 -4.63 27.23
C GLY A 259 44.31 -5.21 25.91
N THR A 260 43.77 -6.36 25.48
CA THR A 260 44.26 -7.03 24.26
C THR A 260 43.69 -6.40 22.97
N PRO A 261 44.36 -6.54 21.81
CA PRO A 261 43.84 -6.01 20.54
C PRO A 261 42.44 -6.56 20.17
N ASN A 262 42.15 -7.81 20.54
CA ASN A 262 40.85 -8.44 20.30
C ASN A 262 39.75 -7.82 21.17
N GLU A 263 40.03 -7.51 22.44
CA GLU A 263 39.11 -6.78 23.32
C GLU A 263 38.87 -5.34 22.83
N LEU A 264 39.89 -4.65 22.33
CA LEU A 264 39.74 -3.33 21.72
C LEU A 264 38.82 -3.40 20.50
N SER A 265 39.02 -4.39 19.63
CA SER A 265 38.16 -4.60 18.46
C SER A 265 36.71 -4.90 18.86
N ALA A 266 36.48 -5.60 19.98
CA ALA A 266 35.14 -5.86 20.52
C ALA A 266 34.48 -4.57 21.01
N ARG A 267 35.20 -3.68 21.71
CA ARG A 267 34.69 -2.36 22.14
C ARG A 267 34.37 -1.45 20.95
N VAL A 268 35.21 -1.47 19.91
CA VAL A 268 34.95 -0.74 18.66
C VAL A 268 33.70 -1.29 17.96
N LEU A 269 33.55 -2.62 17.91
CA LEU A 269 32.34 -3.26 17.39
C LEU A 269 31.11 -2.88 18.21
N ASP A 270 31.21 -2.82 19.54
CA ASP A 270 30.10 -2.39 20.39
C ASP A 270 29.73 -0.93 20.16
N ARG A 271 30.70 -0.05 19.89
CA ARG A 271 30.40 1.32 19.41
C ARG A 271 29.62 1.30 18.11
N TYR A 272 29.99 0.46 17.14
CA TYR A 272 29.23 0.30 15.89
C TYR A 272 27.83 -0.30 16.12
N LYS A 273 27.66 -1.15 17.14
CA LYS A 273 26.35 -1.65 17.56
C LYS A 273 25.50 -0.60 18.28
N VAL A 274 26.07 0.35 19.02
CA VAL A 274 25.27 1.42 19.64
C VAL A 274 24.63 2.33 18.58
N SER A 275 25.30 2.57 17.45
CA SER A 275 24.65 3.19 16.28
C SER A 275 23.49 2.36 15.70
N LYS A 276 23.48 1.04 15.92
CA LYS A 276 22.34 0.15 15.62
C LYS A 276 21.22 0.25 16.66
N ILE A 277 21.55 0.24 17.96
CA ILE A 277 20.59 0.23 19.09
C ILE A 277 19.85 1.57 19.25
N ARG A 278 20.46 2.70 18.88
CA ARG A 278 19.79 4.02 18.90
C ARG A 278 18.53 4.03 18.02
N SER A 279 18.47 3.16 17.00
CA SER A 279 17.28 2.93 16.16
C SER A 279 16.16 2.14 16.87
N GLU A 280 16.48 1.33 17.87
CA GLU A 280 15.49 0.52 18.61
C GLU A 280 14.92 1.28 19.83
N LYS A 281 15.75 2.04 20.56
CA LYS A 281 15.28 2.78 21.75
C LYS A 281 14.42 4.00 21.45
N LEU A 282 14.53 4.62 20.27
CA LEU A 282 13.57 5.65 19.82
C LEU A 282 12.14 5.08 19.70
N SER A 283 11.99 3.76 19.49
CA SER A 283 10.68 3.10 19.47
C SER A 283 10.18 2.60 20.84
N ALA A 284 11.00 2.57 21.88
CA ALA A 284 10.53 2.16 23.22
C ALA A 284 9.62 3.21 23.89
N LEU A 285 9.62 4.45 23.39
CA LEU A 285 8.68 5.49 23.80
C LEU A 285 7.35 5.45 23.02
N GLU A 286 7.22 4.62 21.99
CA GLU A 286 5.97 4.48 21.20
C GLU A 286 5.41 3.04 21.19
N LYS A 287 6.16 2.02 21.61
CA LYS A 287 5.72 0.61 21.64
C LYS A 287 5.44 0.08 23.05
N VAL A 288 4.42 0.64 23.69
CA VAL A 288 3.78 0.04 24.88
C VAL A 288 2.70 -0.99 24.49
N TYR A 289 2.31 -1.07 23.21
CA TYR A 289 1.44 -2.15 22.72
C TYR A 289 2.15 -3.00 21.67
N GLU A 290 1.96 -4.32 21.80
CA GLU A 290 2.40 -5.43 20.94
C GLU A 290 3.77 -6.07 21.24
N LYS A 291 3.71 -7.14 22.05
CA LYS A 291 4.72 -8.19 22.13
C LYS A 291 4.44 -9.26 21.07
N GLN A 292 5.54 -9.91 20.66
CA GLN A 292 5.67 -11.24 20.02
C GLN A 292 5.88 -11.26 18.49
N SER A 293 7.15 -11.32 18.08
CA SER A 293 7.70 -12.49 17.37
C SER A 293 9.21 -12.27 17.16
N SER A 294 10.03 -13.12 17.77
CA SER A 294 11.47 -13.13 17.63
C SER A 294 11.89 -14.13 16.56
N ASN A 295 12.20 -13.63 15.37
CA ASN A 295 13.14 -14.25 14.44
C ASN A 295 13.36 -13.29 13.27
N ASP A 296 14.36 -12.40 13.38
CA ASP A 296 14.88 -11.72 12.19
C ASP A 296 16.39 -11.44 12.32
N SER A 297 17.09 -11.70 11.21
CA SER A 297 18.53 -11.53 11.03
C SER A 297 18.96 -10.07 11.19
N ALA A 298 19.54 -9.74 12.34
CA ALA A 298 19.82 -8.39 12.83
C ALA A 298 21.02 -7.63 12.18
N SER A 299 21.43 -7.94 10.95
CA SER A 299 22.63 -7.32 10.36
C SER A 299 22.36 -6.09 9.46
N SER A 300 21.23 -6.02 8.73
CA SER A 300 20.98 -5.00 7.68
C SER A 300 19.83 -4.00 7.95
N ALA A 301 18.98 -4.22 8.96
CA ALA A 301 17.72 -3.47 9.12
C ALA A 301 17.87 -2.02 9.63
N SER A 302 18.88 -1.72 10.46
CA SER A 302 19.02 -0.41 11.12
C SER A 302 19.23 0.79 10.17
N GLY A 303 20.02 0.62 9.09
CA GLY A 303 20.32 1.70 8.14
C GLY A 303 19.11 2.04 7.26
N LEU A 304 18.42 1.00 6.78
CA LEU A 304 17.17 1.16 6.02
C LEU A 304 16.06 1.80 6.88
N LYS A 305 16.00 1.44 8.16
CA LYS A 305 15.07 2.06 9.12
C LYS A 305 15.37 3.55 9.31
N ASN A 306 16.63 3.93 9.51
CA ASN A 306 17.01 5.34 9.63
C ASN A 306 16.73 6.14 8.35
N ILE A 307 16.97 5.56 7.16
CA ILE A 307 16.58 6.19 5.89
C ILE A 307 15.06 6.39 5.85
N LYS A 308 14.29 5.38 6.25
CA LYS A 308 12.84 5.46 6.27
C LYS A 308 12.34 6.54 7.22
N GLU A 309 12.86 6.62 8.43
CA GLU A 309 12.39 7.56 9.46
C GLU A 309 12.91 8.98 9.24
N LEU A 310 14.19 9.15 8.90
CA LEU A 310 14.82 10.48 8.81
C LEU A 310 14.71 11.11 7.41
N LEU A 311 14.64 10.30 6.35
CA LEU A 311 14.59 10.81 4.97
C LEU A 311 13.21 10.66 4.34
N LEU A 312 12.56 9.50 4.46
CA LEU A 312 11.28 9.23 3.79
C LEU A 312 10.05 9.65 4.61
N GLY A 313 10.10 9.58 5.95
CA GLY A 313 8.97 9.80 6.86
C GLY A 313 9.08 11.10 7.66
N LYS A 314 9.33 12.23 6.99
CA LYS A 314 9.46 13.53 7.67
C LYS A 314 8.10 14.12 8.03
N ARG A 315 8.02 14.77 9.19
CA ARG A 315 6.90 15.66 9.52
C ARG A 315 7.07 16.98 8.77
N THR A 316 5.97 17.53 8.29
CA THR A 316 5.95 18.79 7.56
C THR A 316 5.35 19.90 8.42
N ASP A 317 5.90 21.10 8.30
CA ASP A 317 5.30 22.31 8.83
C ASP A 317 4.23 22.83 7.84
N HIS A 318 3.44 23.83 8.26
CA HIS A 318 2.39 24.46 7.42
C HIS A 318 1.37 23.46 6.84
N SER A 319 0.98 22.48 7.66
CA SER A 319 -0.04 21.49 7.32
C SER A 319 -1.09 21.38 8.43
N PHE A 320 -2.30 20.95 8.09
CA PHE A 320 -3.38 20.69 9.03
C PHE A 320 -4.01 19.32 8.80
N ARG A 321 -4.61 18.75 9.84
CA ARG A 321 -5.42 17.51 9.76
C ARG A 321 -6.75 17.76 10.45
N MET A 322 -7.85 17.56 9.74
CA MET A 322 -9.19 17.85 10.26
C MET A 322 -10.23 16.88 9.72
N VAL A 323 -11.32 16.71 10.48
CA VAL A 323 -12.52 15.96 10.08
C VAL A 323 -13.25 16.72 8.98
N VAL A 324 -13.84 15.99 8.05
CA VAL A 324 -14.51 16.52 6.87
C VAL A 324 -16.02 16.49 7.01
N VAL A 325 -16.69 17.52 6.47
CA VAL A 325 -18.14 17.56 6.29
C VAL A 325 -18.48 17.91 4.84
N GLY A 326 -19.60 17.41 4.34
CA GLY A 326 -20.12 17.75 3.01
C GLY A 326 -20.87 19.08 3.00
N ASP A 327 -20.51 19.98 2.08
CA ASP A 327 -21.27 21.20 1.80
C ASP A 327 -21.52 21.32 0.28
N PRO A 328 -22.75 21.11 -0.21
CA PRO A 328 -23.06 21.17 -1.63
C PRO A 328 -23.00 22.60 -2.21
N ARG A 329 -22.92 23.64 -1.37
CA ARG A 329 -22.81 25.04 -1.81
C ARG A 329 -21.37 25.49 -2.05
N LEU A 330 -20.39 24.65 -1.75
CA LEU A 330 -19.00 24.89 -2.14
C LEU A 330 -18.80 24.40 -3.57
N LYS A 331 -18.03 25.15 -4.36
CA LYS A 331 -17.63 24.67 -5.69
C LYS A 331 -16.85 23.37 -5.57
N VAL A 332 -16.90 22.55 -6.63
CA VAL A 332 -16.25 21.24 -6.61
C VAL A 332 -14.72 21.36 -6.47
N ASP A 333 -14.12 22.44 -6.98
CA ASP A 333 -12.68 22.74 -6.86
C ASP A 333 -12.31 23.59 -5.63
N GLU A 334 -13.22 23.76 -4.67
CA GLU A 334 -13.01 24.53 -3.44
C GLU A 334 -12.98 23.66 -2.18
N ILE A 335 -12.31 24.18 -1.14
CA ILE A 335 -12.29 23.62 0.21
C ILE A 335 -12.59 24.68 1.26
N GLY A 336 -13.59 24.40 2.08
CA GLY A 336 -13.99 25.21 3.22
C GLY A 336 -13.02 25.05 4.38
N VAL A 337 -12.23 26.08 4.69
CA VAL A 337 -11.27 26.08 5.80
C VAL A 337 -11.80 26.95 6.96
N PRO A 338 -11.79 26.45 8.20
CA PRO A 338 -12.10 27.23 9.40
C PRO A 338 -11.25 28.49 9.53
N SER A 339 -11.86 29.61 9.91
CA SER A 339 -11.16 30.87 10.16
C SER A 339 -10.00 30.73 11.15
N GLN A 340 -10.18 29.95 12.22
CA GLN A 340 -9.14 29.69 13.23
C GLN A 340 -7.88 29.03 12.64
N ILE A 341 -8.04 28.16 11.65
CA ILE A 341 -6.92 27.47 10.99
C ILE A 341 -6.26 28.38 9.97
N ALA A 342 -7.08 29.11 9.19
CA ALA A 342 -6.60 30.07 8.21
C ALA A 342 -5.68 31.14 8.85
N GLU A 343 -5.98 31.54 10.09
CA GLU A 343 -5.17 32.51 10.85
C GLU A 343 -3.84 31.95 11.36
N ASN A 344 -3.78 30.65 11.65
CA ASN A 344 -2.59 30.00 12.20
C ASN A 344 -1.62 29.53 11.11
N VAL A 345 -2.13 29.18 9.93
CA VAL A 345 -1.30 28.73 8.81
C VAL A 345 -0.84 29.92 7.98
N LEU A 346 0.45 30.22 8.08
CA LEU A 346 1.06 31.37 7.41
C LEU A 346 1.69 31.00 6.05
N ILE A 347 1.64 31.94 5.11
CA ILE A 347 2.30 31.90 3.80
C ILE A 347 3.27 33.07 3.70
N ALA A 348 4.51 32.78 3.29
CA ALA A 348 5.50 33.80 2.99
C ALA A 348 5.32 34.35 1.56
N ASP A 349 4.93 35.63 1.44
CA ASP A 349 4.83 36.33 0.17
C ASP A 349 5.77 37.55 0.14
N HIS A 350 6.38 37.80 -1.02
CA HIS A 350 7.18 39.00 -1.26
C HIS A 350 6.29 40.15 -1.73
N ILE A 351 6.43 41.31 -1.10
CA ILE A 351 5.71 42.52 -1.49
C ILE A 351 6.28 43.05 -2.81
N ASN A 352 5.40 43.25 -3.78
CA ASN A 352 5.69 43.89 -5.05
C ASN A 352 4.57 44.89 -5.39
N LEU A 353 4.70 45.56 -6.54
CA LEU A 353 3.71 46.56 -6.97
C LEU A 353 2.33 45.96 -7.31
N TRP A 354 2.29 44.68 -7.70
CA TRP A 354 1.08 44.01 -8.16
C TRP A 354 0.22 43.46 -7.02
N ASN A 355 0.84 43.09 -5.91
CA ASN A 355 0.16 42.53 -4.74
C ASN A 355 0.07 43.51 -3.57
N TRP A 356 0.51 44.77 -3.76
CA TRP A 356 0.55 45.79 -2.72
C TRP A 356 -0.80 45.95 -2.05
N ASP A 357 -1.84 46.31 -2.81
CA ASP A 357 -3.18 46.59 -2.27
C ASP A 357 -3.76 45.38 -1.53
N LYS A 358 -3.56 44.17 -2.08
CA LYS A 358 -4.05 42.92 -1.49
C LYS A 358 -3.34 42.59 -0.16
N LEU A 359 -2.02 42.78 -0.11
CA LEU A 359 -1.23 42.52 1.09
C LEU A 359 -1.41 43.63 2.13
N GLU A 360 -1.63 44.88 1.70
CA GLU A 360 -1.90 46.01 2.59
C GLU A 360 -3.16 45.76 3.43
N LEU A 361 -4.26 45.33 2.81
CA LEU A 361 -5.48 44.94 3.53
C LEU A 361 -5.23 43.82 4.55
N CYS A 362 -4.34 42.89 4.23
CA CYS A 362 -3.96 41.81 5.13
C CYS A 362 -3.11 42.31 6.30
N CYS A 363 -2.17 43.22 6.04
CA CYS A 363 -1.37 43.89 7.06
C CYS A 363 -2.25 44.69 8.02
N ASP A 364 -3.27 45.38 7.52
CA ASP A 364 -4.23 46.14 8.32
C ASP A 364 -4.96 45.23 9.30
N PHE A 365 -5.45 44.10 8.80
CA PHE A 365 -6.10 43.09 9.63
C PHE A 365 -5.16 42.56 10.72
N MET A 366 -3.90 42.29 10.38
CA MET A 366 -2.90 41.83 11.35
C MET A 366 -2.55 42.89 12.40
N LEU A 367 -2.38 44.15 12.00
CA LEU A 367 -2.13 45.28 12.91
C LEU A 367 -3.32 45.52 13.84
N TYR A 368 -4.54 45.49 13.32
CA TYR A 368 -5.75 45.65 14.12
C TYR A 368 -5.88 44.57 15.21
N ARG A 369 -5.50 43.32 14.91
CA ARG A 369 -5.61 42.21 15.87
C ARG A 369 -4.44 42.08 16.83
N LYS A 370 -3.20 42.17 16.34
CA LYS A 370 -1.97 41.86 17.11
C LYS A 370 -1.20 43.10 17.55
N GLY A 371 -1.53 44.29 17.04
CA GLY A 371 -0.81 45.54 17.29
C GLY A 371 0.53 45.65 16.55
N ASN A 372 1.17 44.53 16.19
CA ASN A 372 2.38 44.48 15.37
C ASN A 372 2.50 43.17 14.58
N PHE A 373 3.40 43.16 13.59
CA PHE A 373 3.81 41.93 12.92
C PHE A 373 5.28 41.99 12.51
N SER A 374 5.86 40.86 12.11
CA SER A 374 7.28 40.79 11.73
C SER A 374 7.44 40.46 10.25
N VAL A 375 8.43 41.09 9.62
CA VAL A 375 8.71 41.00 8.19
C VAL A 375 10.18 40.73 7.98
N LEU A 376 10.51 39.95 6.96
CA LEU A 376 11.89 39.68 6.59
C LEU A 376 12.35 40.71 5.55
N ARG A 377 13.38 41.50 5.89
CA ARG A 377 14.05 42.42 4.98
C ARG A 377 15.53 42.04 4.90
N ASN A 378 16.00 41.66 3.71
CA ASN A 378 17.38 41.23 3.49
C ASN A 378 17.86 40.15 4.49
N GLY A 379 16.97 39.23 4.86
CA GLY A 379 17.27 38.16 5.83
C GLY A 379 17.14 38.54 7.31
N GLN A 380 16.93 39.82 7.64
CA GLN A 380 16.72 40.29 9.00
C GLN A 380 15.23 40.45 9.30
N ARG A 381 14.81 40.04 10.51
CA ARG A 381 13.43 40.22 10.97
C ARG A 381 13.26 41.63 11.54
N ILE A 382 12.34 42.39 10.95
CA ILE A 382 11.98 43.74 11.38
C ILE A 382 10.54 43.69 11.89
N CYS A 383 10.29 44.29 13.05
CA CYS A 383 8.95 44.44 13.59
C CYS A 383 8.30 45.70 13.02
N ILE A 384 7.09 45.56 12.50
CA ILE A 384 6.30 46.61 11.87
C ILE A 384 5.13 46.95 12.79
N TRP A 385 5.02 48.25 13.08
CA TRP A 385 4.00 48.84 13.96
C TRP A 385 3.08 49.81 13.20
N SER A 386 3.54 50.32 12.05
CA SER A 386 2.79 51.18 11.13
C SER A 386 3.03 50.75 9.69
N LYS A 387 2.03 50.97 8.83
CA LYS A 387 2.08 50.63 7.40
C LYS A 387 3.22 51.31 6.67
N ASP A 388 3.57 52.54 7.06
CA ASP A 388 4.62 53.35 6.41
C ASP A 388 6.02 52.71 6.47
N MET A 389 6.20 51.71 7.35
CA MET A 389 7.47 51.00 7.49
C MET A 389 7.64 49.88 6.45
N LEU A 390 6.58 49.49 5.73
CA LEU A 390 6.60 48.47 4.67
C LEU A 390 7.34 48.98 3.43
N ARG A 391 8.11 48.10 2.79
CA ARG A 391 8.83 48.41 1.56
C ARG A 391 8.66 47.29 0.54
N SER A 392 8.68 47.62 -0.75
CA SER A 392 8.73 46.61 -1.81
C SER A 392 9.99 45.74 -1.65
N GLY A 393 9.85 44.43 -1.84
CA GLY A 393 10.90 43.43 -1.64
C GLY A 393 10.89 42.76 -0.26
N ASP A 394 10.18 43.33 0.71
CA ASP A 394 9.96 42.71 2.02
C ASP A 394 9.20 41.38 1.89
N SER A 395 9.51 40.39 2.74
CA SER A 395 8.74 39.14 2.83
C SER A 395 7.84 39.14 4.06
N ILE A 396 6.53 39.12 3.85
CA ILE A 396 5.53 39.04 4.91
C ILE A 396 5.05 37.60 5.04
N CYS A 397 4.90 37.12 6.28
CA CYS A 397 4.15 35.90 6.59
C CYS A 397 2.69 36.26 6.87
N ARG A 398 1.83 36.13 5.86
CA ARG A 398 0.39 36.42 5.97
C ARG A 398 -0.43 35.16 6.27
N PRO A 399 -1.62 35.25 6.88
CA PRO A 399 -2.55 34.13 6.99
C PRO A 399 -3.06 33.68 5.61
N LEU A 400 -3.67 32.49 5.60
CA LEU A 400 -4.38 31.93 4.46
C LEU A 400 -5.59 32.82 4.11
N ILE A 401 -5.87 32.99 2.82
CA ILE A 401 -7.00 33.81 2.31
C ILE A 401 -7.79 33.05 1.24
N ASP A 402 -8.99 33.54 0.93
CA ASP A 402 -9.80 33.02 -0.17
C ASP A 402 -9.02 33.00 -1.49
N GLY A 403 -9.09 31.87 -2.21
CA GLY A 403 -8.40 31.65 -3.48
C GLY A 403 -6.97 31.12 -3.37
N ASP A 404 -6.40 30.99 -2.15
CA ASP A 404 -5.13 30.30 -1.98
C ASP A 404 -5.26 28.80 -2.31
N ILE A 405 -4.20 28.18 -2.81
CA ILE A 405 -4.21 26.77 -3.19
C ILE A 405 -3.67 25.91 -2.05
N VAL A 406 -4.35 24.82 -1.73
CA VAL A 406 -3.92 23.84 -0.73
C VAL A 406 -3.93 22.45 -1.35
N LEU A 407 -2.86 21.69 -1.12
CA LEU A 407 -2.82 20.28 -1.50
C LEU A 407 -3.50 19.44 -0.43
N ILE A 408 -4.51 18.69 -0.83
CA ILE A 408 -5.31 17.84 0.05
C ILE A 408 -4.94 16.39 -0.17
N ASN A 409 -4.76 15.65 0.92
CA ASN A 409 -4.52 14.22 0.92
C ASN A 409 -5.55 13.49 1.78
N ARG A 410 -6.14 12.41 1.26
CA ARG A 410 -6.84 11.41 2.06
C ARG A 410 -6.02 10.12 2.14
N PRO A 411 -5.39 9.81 3.29
CA PRO A 411 -4.69 8.54 3.47
C PRO A 411 -5.66 7.35 3.53
N PRO A 412 -5.27 6.16 3.03
CA PRO A 412 -3.99 5.83 2.40
C PRO A 412 -3.89 6.33 0.94
N SER A 413 -2.77 6.97 0.59
CA SER A 413 -2.55 7.52 -0.76
C SER A 413 -2.14 6.42 -1.76
N ILE A 414 -3.13 5.72 -2.33
CA ILE A 414 -2.93 4.56 -3.20
C ILE A 414 -3.04 4.89 -4.69
N HIS A 415 -3.75 5.95 -5.05
CA HIS A 415 -3.97 6.40 -6.42
C HIS A 415 -3.59 7.88 -6.58
N GLN A 416 -3.46 8.34 -7.82
CA GLN A 416 -3.07 9.73 -8.13
C GLN A 416 -4.05 10.74 -7.49
N HIS A 417 -5.34 10.43 -7.55
CA HIS A 417 -6.43 11.28 -7.04
C HIS A 417 -6.55 11.32 -5.50
N SER A 418 -5.68 10.60 -4.76
CA SER A 418 -5.62 10.76 -3.31
C SER A 418 -5.02 12.11 -2.93
N LEU A 419 -4.35 12.77 -3.89
CA LEU A 419 -3.71 14.08 -3.77
C LEU A 419 -4.30 15.05 -4.80
N ILE A 420 -5.09 16.01 -4.32
CA ILE A 420 -5.79 17.00 -5.16
C ILE A 420 -5.51 18.39 -4.62
N ALA A 421 -5.16 19.33 -5.49
CA ALA A 421 -5.06 20.73 -5.14
C ALA A 421 -6.43 21.42 -5.28
N LEU A 422 -6.87 22.07 -4.20
CA LEU A 422 -8.15 22.78 -4.10
C LEU A 422 -7.93 24.25 -3.73
N SER A 423 -8.86 25.10 -4.16
CA SER A 423 -8.91 26.52 -3.81
C SER A 423 -9.54 26.72 -2.43
N VAL A 424 -8.93 27.52 -1.57
CA VAL A 424 -9.43 27.76 -0.22
C VAL A 424 -10.60 28.72 -0.26
N LYS A 425 -11.64 28.37 0.50
CA LYS A 425 -12.72 29.25 0.91
C LYS A 425 -12.76 29.31 2.42
N ILE A 426 -12.58 30.49 3.01
CA ILE A 426 -12.64 30.68 4.46
C ILE A 426 -14.10 30.67 4.89
N LEU A 427 -14.41 29.78 5.82
CA LEU A 427 -15.74 29.66 6.40
C LEU A 427 -15.73 30.15 7.85
N PRO A 428 -16.80 30.81 8.32
CA PRO A 428 -16.95 31.26 9.70
C PRO A 428 -17.32 30.08 10.63
N ILE A 429 -16.57 28.99 10.54
CA ILE A 429 -16.70 27.76 11.32
C ILE A 429 -15.39 27.50 12.07
N ASN A 430 -15.45 26.68 13.12
CA ASN A 430 -14.34 26.55 14.06
C ASN A 430 -13.59 25.21 13.97
N SER A 431 -14.23 24.11 13.59
CA SER A 431 -13.71 22.77 13.92
C SER A 431 -13.69 21.72 12.80
N VAL A 432 -14.23 22.02 11.62
CA VAL A 432 -14.32 21.04 10.52
C VAL A 432 -13.96 21.67 9.19
N VAL A 433 -13.41 20.86 8.30
CA VAL A 433 -13.16 21.27 6.91
C VAL A 433 -14.35 20.82 6.07
N SER A 434 -14.82 21.69 5.17
CA SER A 434 -15.96 21.39 4.30
C SER A 434 -15.51 21.15 2.87
N ILE A 435 -16.08 20.17 2.19
CA ILE A 435 -15.85 19.94 0.75
C ILE A 435 -17.17 19.65 0.05
N ASN A 436 -17.21 19.84 -1.26
CA ASN A 436 -18.37 19.42 -2.04
C ASN A 436 -18.50 17.88 -2.03
N PRO A 437 -19.69 17.30 -1.72
CA PRO A 437 -19.90 15.84 -1.70
C PRO A 437 -19.51 15.09 -2.97
N LEU A 438 -19.52 15.74 -4.15
CA LEU A 438 -19.13 15.09 -5.41
C LEU A 438 -17.64 14.71 -5.45
N ILE A 439 -16.79 15.38 -4.65
CA ILE A 439 -15.35 15.07 -4.58
C ILE A 439 -15.04 13.83 -3.72
N CYS A 440 -16.03 13.28 -3.01
CA CYS A 440 -15.86 12.07 -2.23
C CYS A 440 -15.51 10.85 -3.09
N SER A 441 -16.01 10.80 -4.33
CA SER A 441 -15.67 9.75 -5.30
C SER A 441 -14.16 9.67 -5.59
N PRO A 442 -13.50 10.76 -6.09
CA PRO A 442 -12.06 10.71 -6.34
C PRO A 442 -11.21 10.55 -5.08
N LEU A 443 -11.62 11.07 -3.92
CA LEU A 443 -10.91 10.85 -2.65
C LEU A 443 -11.19 9.48 -2.01
N ARG A 444 -12.13 8.71 -2.57
CA ARG A 444 -12.68 7.45 -2.02
C ARG A 444 -13.10 7.59 -0.55
N GLY A 445 -13.62 8.75 -0.19
CA GLY A 445 -13.97 9.11 1.19
C GLY A 445 -15.46 9.23 1.42
N ASP A 446 -15.82 9.32 2.69
CA ASP A 446 -17.17 9.66 3.13
C ASP A 446 -17.11 10.64 4.31
N PHE A 447 -18.24 10.79 5.02
CA PHE A 447 -18.38 11.77 6.10
C PHE A 447 -18.69 11.09 7.44
N ASP A 448 -18.17 9.87 7.67
CA ASP A 448 -18.40 9.09 8.90
C ASP A 448 -17.42 9.41 10.04
N GLY A 449 -16.48 10.35 9.82
CA GLY A 449 -15.36 10.65 10.71
C GLY A 449 -14.01 10.76 9.99
N ASP A 450 -14.01 10.54 8.67
CA ASP A 450 -12.88 10.75 7.78
C ASP A 450 -12.14 12.08 8.01
N CYS A 451 -10.81 12.01 7.96
CA CYS A 451 -9.91 13.15 8.14
C CYS A 451 -9.08 13.42 6.88
N LEU A 452 -9.02 14.68 6.46
CA LEU A 452 -8.13 15.14 5.39
C LEU A 452 -6.88 15.81 5.95
N HIS A 453 -5.78 15.65 5.22
CA HIS A 453 -4.51 16.33 5.51
C HIS A 453 -4.31 17.41 4.46
N GLY A 454 -4.24 18.67 4.89
CA GLY A 454 -3.97 19.80 4.01
C GLY A 454 -2.53 20.28 4.14
N TYR A 455 -1.87 20.54 3.01
CA TYR A 455 -0.51 21.05 2.91
C TYR A 455 -0.51 22.38 2.17
N VAL A 456 -0.01 23.44 2.82
CA VAL A 456 -0.02 24.79 2.27
C VAL A 456 1.32 25.10 1.58
N PRO A 457 1.35 25.25 0.24
CA PRO A 457 2.56 25.50 -0.51
C PRO A 457 3.16 26.88 -0.18
N GLN A 458 4.42 26.90 0.25
CA GLN A 458 5.09 28.14 0.63
C GLN A 458 5.70 28.89 -0.56
N SER A 459 6.22 28.18 -1.55
CA SER A 459 6.87 28.81 -2.71
C SER A 459 5.87 29.12 -3.83
N VAL A 460 6.14 30.16 -4.62
CA VAL A 460 5.36 30.46 -5.84
C VAL A 460 5.43 29.30 -6.83
N ASN A 461 6.63 28.71 -7.01
CA ASN A 461 6.82 27.57 -7.91
C ASN A 461 5.94 26.38 -7.52
N SER A 462 5.85 26.07 -6.23
CA SER A 462 4.99 24.99 -5.73
C SER A 462 3.50 25.30 -5.92
N ARG A 463 3.08 26.55 -5.75
CA ARG A 463 1.69 26.97 -6.03
C ARG A 463 1.33 26.77 -7.50
N VAL A 464 2.22 27.15 -8.41
CA VAL A 464 2.05 26.96 -9.86
C VAL A 464 2.07 25.48 -10.24
N GLU A 465 2.98 24.70 -9.66
CA GLU A 465 3.05 23.26 -9.87
C GLU A 465 1.74 22.57 -9.47
N LEU A 466 1.20 22.93 -8.30
CA LEU A 466 -0.08 22.39 -7.85
C LEU A 466 -1.25 22.84 -8.73
N SER A 467 -1.32 24.10 -9.15
CA SER A 467 -2.39 24.59 -10.01
C SER A 467 -2.40 23.92 -11.39
N GLU A 468 -1.23 23.72 -11.99
CA GLU A 468 -1.11 23.23 -13.37
C GLU A 468 -1.07 21.70 -13.49
N LEU A 469 -0.63 20.97 -12.45
CA LEU A 469 -0.47 19.51 -12.52
C LEU A 469 -1.46 18.74 -11.64
N VAL A 470 -1.79 19.27 -10.46
CA VAL A 470 -2.46 18.50 -9.38
C VAL A 470 -3.85 19.06 -9.05
N SER A 471 -4.27 20.16 -9.67
CA SER A 471 -5.60 20.72 -9.46
C SER A 471 -6.68 19.78 -9.95
N LEU A 472 -7.86 19.88 -9.34
CA LEU A 472 -9.00 19.04 -9.71
C LEU A 472 -9.31 19.10 -11.22
N LYS A 473 -9.25 20.29 -11.81
CA LYS A 473 -9.46 20.55 -13.25
C LYS A 473 -8.55 19.70 -14.15
N LYS A 474 -7.32 19.41 -13.69
CA LYS A 474 -6.33 18.63 -14.45
C LYS A 474 -6.41 17.12 -14.19
N GLN A 475 -7.15 16.71 -13.16
CA GLN A 475 -7.28 15.32 -12.73
C GLN A 475 -8.67 14.71 -12.98
N LEU A 476 -9.51 15.32 -13.82
CA LEU A 476 -10.91 14.89 -14.01
C LEU A 476 -11.09 13.49 -14.62
N VAL A 477 -10.04 12.97 -15.25
CA VAL A 477 -10.02 11.66 -15.90
C VAL A 477 -9.04 10.74 -15.17
N ASN A 478 -9.49 9.52 -14.87
CA ASN A 478 -8.65 8.49 -14.30
C ASN A 478 -7.70 7.94 -15.38
N GLY A 479 -6.38 8.02 -15.14
CA GLY A 479 -5.37 7.47 -16.05
C GLY A 479 -5.40 5.93 -16.17
N GLN A 480 -6.00 5.21 -15.21
CA GLN A 480 -6.14 3.75 -15.27
C GLN A 480 -7.25 3.31 -16.23
N SER A 481 -8.44 3.89 -16.10
CA SER A 481 -9.64 3.43 -16.82
C SER A 481 -10.04 4.33 -17.99
N GLY A 482 -9.46 5.53 -18.10
CA GLY A 482 -9.86 6.56 -19.07
C GLY A 482 -11.24 7.15 -18.81
N ARG A 483 -11.84 6.86 -17.65
CA ARG A 483 -13.18 7.34 -17.25
C ARG A 483 -13.09 8.65 -16.48
N ASN A 484 -14.15 9.45 -16.50
CA ASN A 484 -14.28 10.61 -15.63
C ASN A 484 -14.41 10.18 -14.17
N LEU A 485 -13.94 11.01 -13.24
CA LEU A 485 -14.02 10.71 -11.79
C LEU A 485 -15.25 11.31 -11.10
N LEU A 486 -15.85 12.33 -11.73
CA LEU A 486 -16.94 13.11 -11.16
C LEU A 486 -18.21 12.86 -11.96
N SER A 487 -19.30 12.66 -11.23
CA SER A 487 -20.67 12.53 -11.74
C SER A 487 -21.64 12.94 -10.65
N LEU A 488 -22.92 13.12 -10.98
CA LEU A 488 -23.95 13.34 -9.97
C LEU A 488 -24.07 12.09 -9.10
N SER A 489 -24.16 12.29 -7.79
CA SER A 489 -24.22 11.18 -6.82
C SER A 489 -25.21 11.47 -5.69
N GLN A 490 -25.60 10.41 -4.98
CA GLN A 490 -26.48 10.47 -3.79
C GLN A 490 -27.77 11.30 -4.05
N ASP A 491 -27.96 12.38 -3.30
CA ASP A 491 -29.16 13.22 -3.35
C ASP A 491 -29.33 13.89 -4.72
N SER A 492 -28.25 14.44 -5.28
CA SER A 492 -28.30 15.11 -6.59
C SER A 492 -28.71 14.15 -7.72
N LEU A 493 -28.26 12.89 -7.66
CA LEU A 493 -28.65 11.87 -8.64
C LEU A 493 -30.10 11.40 -8.46
N THR A 494 -30.55 11.25 -7.21
CA THR A 494 -31.95 10.89 -6.92
C THR A 494 -32.90 12.01 -7.34
N ALA A 495 -32.51 13.26 -7.07
CA ALA A 495 -33.19 14.45 -7.52
C ALA A 495 -33.28 14.47 -9.05
N ALA A 496 -32.17 14.26 -9.77
CA ALA A 496 -32.18 14.24 -11.24
C ALA A 496 -33.14 13.18 -11.81
N TYR A 497 -33.15 11.98 -11.24
CA TYR A 497 -34.06 10.91 -11.66
C TYR A 497 -35.53 11.33 -11.48
N LEU A 498 -35.89 11.83 -10.29
CA LEU A 498 -37.26 12.26 -10.00
C LEU A 498 -37.65 13.52 -10.79
N PHE A 499 -36.70 14.42 -11.04
CA PHE A 499 -36.91 15.69 -11.72
C PHE A 499 -37.16 15.53 -13.22
N LEU A 500 -36.56 14.51 -13.83
CA LEU A 500 -36.69 14.21 -15.26
C LEU A 500 -37.86 13.26 -15.58
N GLU A 501 -38.57 12.77 -14.57
CA GLU A 501 -39.75 11.92 -14.73
C GLU A 501 -40.87 12.63 -15.49
N ASN A 502 -41.62 11.89 -16.31
CA ASN A 502 -42.76 12.44 -17.03
C ASN A 502 -43.87 12.81 -16.03
N GLY A 503 -44.31 14.07 -16.05
CA GLY A 503 -45.37 14.57 -15.16
C GLY A 503 -44.89 15.56 -14.08
N VAL A 504 -43.59 15.86 -14.01
CA VAL A 504 -43.08 16.95 -13.17
C VAL A 504 -43.24 18.29 -13.88
N PHE A 505 -44.11 19.13 -13.31
CA PHE A 505 -44.35 20.50 -13.77
C PHE A 505 -43.88 21.51 -12.72
N LEU A 506 -43.31 22.60 -13.21
CA LEU A 506 -42.85 23.73 -12.41
C LEU A 506 -43.71 24.95 -12.70
N ASN A 507 -44.15 25.62 -11.64
CA ASN A 507 -44.82 26.91 -11.74
C ASN A 507 -43.81 28.02 -12.06
N LYS A 508 -44.31 29.18 -12.52
CA LYS A 508 -43.47 30.34 -12.83
C LYS A 508 -42.53 30.76 -11.69
N THR A 509 -43.01 30.73 -10.45
CA THR A 509 -42.21 31.11 -9.26
C THR A 509 -41.11 30.10 -8.97
N GLU A 510 -41.40 28.81 -9.06
CA GLU A 510 -40.44 27.72 -8.86
C GLU A 510 -39.37 27.75 -9.95
N MET A 511 -39.79 27.93 -11.20
CA MET A 511 -38.91 28.10 -12.35
C MET A 511 -37.96 29.28 -12.15
N GLN A 512 -38.49 30.47 -11.81
CA GLN A 512 -37.68 31.68 -11.61
C GLN A 512 -36.66 31.51 -10.48
N GLN A 513 -37.03 30.83 -9.39
CA GLN A 513 -36.07 30.54 -8.33
C GLN A 513 -34.96 29.61 -8.82
N LEU A 514 -35.32 28.45 -9.36
CA LEU A 514 -34.31 27.45 -9.76
C LEU A 514 -33.41 27.99 -10.88
N GLN A 515 -33.97 28.86 -11.73
CA GLN A 515 -33.21 29.56 -12.76
C GLN A 515 -32.12 30.47 -12.20
N MET A 516 -32.21 30.97 -10.96
CA MET A 516 -31.15 31.81 -10.38
C MET A 516 -29.78 31.12 -10.33
N PHE A 517 -29.76 29.79 -10.36
CA PHE A 517 -28.56 28.97 -10.36
C PHE A 517 -28.10 28.56 -11.78
N CYS A 518 -28.89 28.84 -12.82
CA CYS A 518 -28.58 28.52 -14.20
C CYS A 518 -27.85 29.67 -14.90
N SER A 519 -27.02 29.34 -15.89
CA SER A 519 -26.24 30.33 -16.65
C SER A 519 -27.01 30.96 -17.83
N TYR A 520 -28.12 30.37 -18.26
CA TYR A 520 -28.84 30.76 -19.48
C TYR A 520 -30.27 31.27 -19.23
N MET A 521 -30.78 32.09 -20.16
CA MET A 521 -32.12 32.67 -20.14
C MET A 521 -33.21 31.63 -20.46
N PRO A 522 -34.45 31.84 -20.00
CA PRO A 522 -35.45 30.78 -19.97
C PRO A 522 -36.09 30.53 -21.35
N VAL A 523 -36.43 29.26 -21.60
CA VAL A 523 -37.23 28.82 -22.75
C VAL A 523 -38.71 29.11 -22.53
N LEU A 524 -39.48 29.22 -23.62
CA LEU A 524 -40.94 29.27 -23.59
C LEU A 524 -41.52 28.09 -22.77
N PRO A 525 -42.60 28.30 -21.99
CA PRO A 525 -43.22 27.23 -21.22
C PRO A 525 -43.71 26.12 -22.14
N ALA A 526 -43.48 24.86 -21.75
CA ALA A 526 -44.01 23.71 -22.48
C ALA A 526 -45.54 23.73 -22.57
N VAL A 527 -46.20 24.24 -21.52
CA VAL A 527 -47.67 24.41 -21.48
C VAL A 527 -47.98 25.89 -21.31
N VAL A 528 -48.43 26.52 -22.40
CA VAL A 528 -48.77 27.94 -22.43
C VAL A 528 -50.17 28.21 -21.84
N LYS A 529 -51.12 27.29 -22.04
CA LYS A 529 -52.49 27.37 -21.50
C LYS A 529 -52.83 26.09 -20.73
N SER A 530 -52.80 26.17 -19.40
CA SER A 530 -53.28 25.13 -18.47
C SER A 530 -54.72 25.40 -18.05
N THR A 531 -55.41 24.37 -17.54
CA THR A 531 -56.74 24.48 -16.89
C THR A 531 -56.75 25.42 -15.68
N SER A 532 -55.58 25.73 -15.12
CA SER A 532 -55.36 26.66 -14.00
C SER A 532 -54.93 28.08 -14.41
N GLU A 533 -54.98 28.44 -15.70
CA GLU A 533 -54.49 29.72 -16.29
C GLU A 533 -53.01 30.06 -16.06
N THR A 534 -52.21 29.11 -15.57
CA THR A 534 -50.77 29.28 -15.32
C THR A 534 -49.91 28.61 -16.39
N SER A 535 -48.83 29.29 -16.81
CA SER A 535 -47.80 28.69 -17.65
C SER A 535 -46.98 27.68 -16.84
N LEU A 536 -46.75 26.49 -17.40
CA LEU A 536 -46.00 25.42 -16.76
C LEU A 536 -44.76 25.04 -17.58
N TRP A 537 -43.67 24.81 -16.87
CA TRP A 537 -42.41 24.29 -17.41
C TRP A 537 -42.22 22.84 -16.98
N THR A 538 -41.49 22.07 -17.77
CA THR A 538 -41.13 20.69 -17.38
C THR A 538 -39.74 20.66 -16.75
N GLY A 539 -39.47 19.67 -15.88
CA GLY A 539 -38.13 19.47 -15.36
C GLY A 539 -37.07 19.26 -16.45
N LYS A 540 -37.46 18.61 -17.56
CA LYS A 540 -36.59 18.45 -18.74
C LYS A 540 -36.17 19.77 -19.38
N GLN A 541 -37.07 20.75 -19.44
CA GLN A 541 -36.73 22.09 -19.95
C GLN A 541 -35.72 22.80 -19.05
N LEU A 542 -35.91 22.76 -17.73
CA LEU A 542 -34.96 23.37 -16.80
C LEU A 542 -33.61 22.63 -16.83
N PHE A 543 -33.62 21.30 -16.93
CA PHE A 543 -32.38 20.53 -17.05
C PHE A 543 -31.61 20.88 -18.33
N GLY A 544 -32.29 21.17 -19.44
CA GLY A 544 -31.65 21.67 -20.66
C GLY A 544 -30.93 23.01 -20.45
N LEU A 545 -31.43 23.90 -19.57
CA LEU A 545 -30.76 25.15 -19.22
C LEU A 545 -29.45 24.97 -18.45
N LEU A 546 -29.17 23.77 -17.94
CA LEU A 546 -27.89 23.45 -17.31
C LEU A 546 -26.82 23.03 -18.33
N LEU A 547 -27.21 22.78 -19.59
CA LEU A 547 -26.30 22.31 -20.64
C LEU A 547 -25.94 23.46 -21.59
N PRO A 548 -24.77 23.37 -22.27
CA PRO A 548 -24.44 24.30 -23.34
C PRO A 548 -25.46 24.23 -24.49
N PRO A 549 -25.82 25.36 -25.12
CA PRO A 549 -26.80 25.40 -26.21
C PRO A 549 -26.35 24.65 -27.47
N ASP A 550 -25.04 24.41 -27.62
CA ASP A 550 -24.46 23.74 -28.79
C ASP A 550 -24.20 22.24 -28.51
N PHE A 551 -24.66 21.74 -27.37
CA PHE A 551 -24.30 20.42 -26.88
C PHE A 551 -25.13 19.31 -27.52
N GLU A 552 -24.45 18.28 -28.01
CA GLU A 552 -25.04 17.07 -28.57
C GLU A 552 -24.59 15.84 -27.78
N PHE A 553 -25.55 14.99 -27.44
CA PHE A 553 -25.30 13.73 -26.75
C PHE A 553 -26.32 12.67 -27.17
N ALA A 554 -25.83 11.47 -27.46
CA ALA A 554 -26.66 10.32 -27.78
C ALA A 554 -26.20 9.13 -26.95
N TYR A 555 -27.13 8.47 -26.27
CA TYR A 555 -26.85 7.31 -25.42
C TYR A 555 -27.58 6.09 -25.97
N ALA A 556 -26.80 5.16 -26.54
CA ALA A 556 -27.31 4.08 -27.39
C ALA A 556 -28.20 3.06 -26.65
N SER A 557 -28.00 2.86 -25.34
CA SER A 557 -28.74 1.84 -24.58
C SER A 557 -30.16 2.23 -24.18
N ASN A 558 -30.48 3.53 -24.08
CA ASN A 558 -31.79 4.01 -23.63
C ASN A 558 -32.49 4.96 -24.61
N GLU A 559 -32.03 5.05 -25.87
CA GLU A 559 -32.56 5.97 -26.89
C GLU A 559 -32.58 7.46 -26.45
N LEU A 560 -31.73 7.83 -25.48
CA LEU A 560 -31.65 9.20 -24.98
C LEU A 560 -30.86 10.08 -25.95
N CYS A 561 -31.46 11.21 -26.38
CA CYS A 561 -30.84 12.15 -27.30
C CYS A 561 -31.01 13.58 -26.77
N ILE A 562 -29.89 14.27 -26.61
CA ILE A 562 -29.78 15.70 -26.33
C ILE A 562 -29.32 16.36 -27.63
N ARG A 563 -30.09 17.33 -28.12
CA ARG A 563 -29.75 18.13 -29.30
C ARG A 563 -29.86 19.59 -28.94
N GLN A 564 -28.84 20.37 -29.30
CA GLN A 564 -28.79 21.80 -29.00
C GLN A 564 -29.03 22.11 -27.51
N GLY A 565 -28.47 21.29 -26.62
CA GLY A 565 -28.68 21.42 -25.17
C GLY A 565 -30.07 21.02 -24.66
N GLU A 566 -31.03 20.66 -25.52
CA GLU A 566 -32.37 20.25 -25.13
C GLU A 566 -32.54 18.72 -25.11
N LEU A 567 -33.23 18.22 -24.09
CA LEU A 567 -33.54 16.78 -23.93
C LEU A 567 -34.78 16.42 -24.78
N VAL A 568 -34.57 15.74 -25.91
CA VAL A 568 -35.63 15.48 -26.91
C VAL A 568 -36.40 14.19 -26.64
N SER A 569 -35.75 13.14 -26.14
CA SER A 569 -36.38 11.83 -25.89
C SER A 569 -36.61 11.55 -24.38
N PRO A 570 -37.56 10.67 -24.03
CA PRO A 570 -37.82 10.33 -22.64
C PRO A 570 -36.63 9.59 -22.00
N SER A 571 -36.17 10.08 -20.85
CA SER A 571 -35.15 9.39 -20.06
C SER A 571 -35.77 8.24 -19.27
N ASN A 572 -35.69 7.02 -19.79
CA ASN A 572 -35.93 5.83 -18.98
C ASN A 572 -34.68 5.54 -18.15
N GLY A 573 -34.64 6.09 -16.93
CA GLY A 573 -33.55 5.89 -15.97
C GLY A 573 -32.45 6.96 -15.97
N SER A 574 -31.55 6.85 -15.00
CA SER A 574 -30.50 7.83 -14.71
C SER A 574 -29.08 7.31 -15.00
N SER A 575 -28.92 6.18 -15.68
CA SER A 575 -27.61 5.54 -15.93
C SER A 575 -26.62 6.48 -16.64
N TRP A 576 -27.09 7.25 -17.61
CA TRP A 576 -26.31 8.23 -18.37
C TRP A 576 -25.78 9.41 -17.53
N LEU A 577 -26.31 9.62 -16.31
CA LEU A 577 -25.84 10.62 -15.34
C LEU A 577 -24.82 10.04 -14.33
N ARG A 578 -24.67 8.71 -14.28
CA ARG A 578 -23.76 8.01 -13.36
C ARG A 578 -22.35 7.92 -13.94
N ASP A 579 -21.41 7.51 -13.11
CA ASP A 579 -20.06 7.11 -13.53
C ASP A 579 -20.08 5.76 -14.28
N ASP A 580 -20.61 5.76 -15.50
CA ASP A 580 -20.58 4.62 -16.44
C ASP A 580 -19.85 4.98 -17.75
N SER A 581 -19.56 4.00 -18.60
CA SER A 581 -18.91 4.24 -19.89
C SER A 581 -19.76 5.14 -20.78
N GLU A 582 -19.17 6.24 -21.29
CA GLU A 582 -19.83 7.25 -22.15
C GLU A 582 -20.96 8.02 -21.46
N ASN A 583 -20.76 8.41 -20.20
CA ASN A 583 -21.71 9.26 -19.50
C ASN A 583 -21.73 10.72 -20.00
N LEU A 584 -22.79 11.45 -19.62
CA LEU A 584 -23.01 12.86 -19.97
C LEU A 584 -21.79 13.72 -19.65
N PHE A 585 -21.21 13.52 -18.46
CA PHE A 585 -20.13 14.36 -17.98
C PHE A 585 -18.83 14.14 -18.76
N GLN A 586 -18.53 12.91 -19.17
CA GLN A 586 -17.40 12.62 -20.05
C GLN A 586 -17.54 13.32 -21.41
N CYS A 587 -18.76 13.38 -21.96
CA CYS A 587 -19.03 14.15 -23.18
C CYS A 587 -18.91 15.67 -22.94
N LEU A 588 -19.43 16.19 -21.82
CA LEU A 588 -19.25 17.60 -21.42
C LEU A 588 -17.78 17.97 -21.23
N LEU A 589 -16.97 17.08 -20.67
CA LEU A 589 -15.53 17.28 -20.52
C LEU A 589 -14.82 17.37 -21.88
N ARG A 590 -15.20 16.52 -22.85
CA ARG A 590 -14.66 16.58 -24.21
C ARG A 590 -15.04 17.88 -24.91
N HIS A 591 -16.26 18.39 -24.67
CA HIS A 591 -16.78 19.60 -25.32
C HIS A 591 -16.26 20.90 -24.67
N CYS A 592 -16.34 21.03 -23.34
CA CYS A 592 -16.09 22.27 -22.61
C CYS A 592 -14.85 22.26 -21.69
N ARG A 593 -14.14 21.13 -21.57
CA ARG A 593 -12.98 20.94 -20.66
C ARG A 593 -13.29 21.42 -19.24
N ASP A 594 -12.52 22.38 -18.73
CA ASP A 594 -12.56 22.84 -17.34
C ASP A 594 -13.92 23.45 -16.95
N LYS A 595 -14.65 24.05 -17.90
CA LYS A 595 -16.00 24.61 -17.66
C LYS A 595 -17.06 23.54 -17.38
N ALA A 596 -16.77 22.26 -17.66
CA ALA A 596 -17.67 21.16 -17.31
C ALA A 596 -17.96 21.12 -15.80
N LEU A 597 -16.98 21.48 -14.96
CA LEU A 597 -17.16 21.53 -13.51
C LEU A 597 -18.23 22.55 -13.09
N ASP A 598 -18.29 23.70 -13.76
CA ASP A 598 -19.27 24.74 -13.45
C ASP A 598 -20.70 24.25 -13.76
N PHE A 599 -20.88 23.49 -14.85
CA PHE A 599 -22.17 22.87 -15.19
C PHE A 599 -22.58 21.78 -14.20
N LEU A 600 -21.62 20.96 -13.75
CA LEU A 600 -21.88 19.94 -12.73
C LEU A 600 -22.28 20.57 -11.39
N TYR A 601 -21.58 21.62 -10.99
CA TYR A 601 -21.88 22.39 -9.78
C TYR A 601 -23.27 23.04 -9.87
N ALA A 602 -23.57 23.77 -10.95
CA ALA A 602 -24.88 24.39 -11.15
C ALA A 602 -26.00 23.33 -11.15
N GLY A 603 -25.77 22.18 -11.77
CA GLY A 603 -26.71 21.06 -11.75
C GLY A 603 -26.95 20.53 -10.34
N GLN A 604 -25.89 20.35 -9.55
CA GLN A 604 -26.03 19.94 -8.14
C GLN A 604 -26.82 20.95 -7.33
N GLU A 605 -26.54 22.25 -7.45
CA GLU A 605 -27.25 23.30 -6.70
C GLU A 605 -28.75 23.29 -7.01
N VAL A 606 -29.12 23.30 -8.30
CA VAL A 606 -30.52 23.27 -8.76
C VAL A 606 -31.24 22.03 -8.24
N LEU A 607 -30.63 20.86 -8.39
CA LEU A 607 -31.24 19.59 -8.04
C LEU A 607 -31.39 19.43 -6.53
N CYS A 608 -30.39 19.85 -5.75
CA CYS A 608 -30.45 19.83 -4.29
C CYS A 608 -31.47 20.85 -3.75
N GLU A 609 -31.58 22.05 -4.33
CA GLU A 609 -32.60 23.03 -3.95
C GLU A 609 -34.01 22.51 -4.26
N TRP A 610 -34.21 21.91 -5.43
CA TRP A 610 -35.50 21.30 -5.78
C TRP A 610 -35.85 20.13 -4.84
N LEU A 611 -34.89 19.24 -4.56
CA LEU A 611 -35.13 18.11 -3.65
C LEU A 611 -35.42 18.58 -2.23
N SER A 612 -34.77 19.65 -1.77
CA SER A 612 -35.02 20.26 -0.45
C SER A 612 -36.45 20.78 -0.31
N ARG A 613 -37.06 21.26 -1.40
CA ARG A 613 -38.47 21.69 -1.43
C ARG A 613 -39.44 20.53 -1.51
N ARG A 614 -39.14 19.53 -2.36
CA ARG A 614 -39.97 18.33 -2.52
C ARG A 614 -39.97 17.46 -1.26
N GLY A 615 -38.79 17.32 -0.63
CA GLY A 615 -38.51 16.35 0.41
C GLY A 615 -38.35 14.92 -0.15
N LEU A 616 -37.45 14.16 0.46
CA LEU A 616 -37.35 12.71 0.28
C LEU A 616 -37.01 12.10 1.63
N SER A 617 -37.77 11.10 2.04
CA SER A 617 -37.54 10.38 3.29
C SER A 617 -37.71 8.88 3.06
N VAL A 618 -36.98 8.10 3.84
CA VAL A 618 -37.10 6.65 3.89
C VAL A 618 -37.66 6.27 5.25
N SER A 619 -38.55 5.29 5.27
CA SER A 619 -39.28 4.83 6.45
C SER A 619 -39.34 3.30 6.52
N LEU A 620 -39.76 2.75 7.66
CA LEU A 620 -39.97 1.31 7.79
C LEU A 620 -41.10 0.80 6.88
N SER A 621 -42.09 1.64 6.51
CA SER A 621 -43.14 1.24 5.57
C SER A 621 -42.59 0.95 4.17
N ASP A 622 -41.49 1.59 3.78
CA ASP A 622 -40.85 1.32 2.48
C ASP A 622 -40.27 -0.10 2.42
N LEU A 623 -39.97 -0.74 3.56
CA LEU A 623 -39.52 -2.14 3.60
C LEU A 623 -40.63 -3.16 3.34
N TYR A 624 -41.89 -2.76 3.46
CA TYR A 624 -43.03 -3.65 3.23
C TYR A 624 -43.22 -3.96 1.73
N LEU A 625 -42.62 -3.13 0.85
CA LEU A 625 -42.61 -3.20 -0.62
C LEU A 625 -44.00 -3.05 -1.28
N SER A 626 -44.96 -3.89 -0.91
CA SER A 626 -46.33 -3.89 -1.41
C SER A 626 -47.20 -2.80 -0.76
N SER A 627 -48.14 -2.23 -1.51
CA SER A 627 -49.08 -1.22 -0.97
C SER A 627 -50.29 -1.83 -0.27
N ASP A 628 -50.67 -3.06 -0.62
CA ASP A 628 -51.85 -3.72 -0.11
C ASP A 628 -51.54 -5.10 0.53
N PRO A 629 -52.33 -5.54 1.54
CA PRO A 629 -52.09 -6.81 2.23
C PRO A 629 -52.20 -8.05 1.33
N GLN A 630 -53.02 -8.00 0.28
CA GLN A 630 -53.23 -9.14 -0.61
C GLN A 630 -52.01 -9.36 -1.51
N SER A 631 -51.47 -8.29 -2.10
CA SER A 631 -50.21 -8.31 -2.83
C SER A 631 -49.05 -8.74 -1.95
N ARG A 632 -49.03 -8.33 -0.67
CA ARG A 632 -48.03 -8.82 0.29
C ARG A 632 -48.11 -10.33 0.46
N LYS A 633 -49.32 -10.86 0.62
CA LYS A 633 -49.55 -12.29 0.79
C LYS A 633 -49.09 -13.06 -0.45
N ASN A 634 -49.49 -12.61 -1.64
CA ASN A 634 -49.07 -13.21 -2.91
C ASN A 634 -47.53 -13.18 -3.06
N LEU A 635 -46.89 -12.07 -2.69
CA LEU A 635 -45.43 -11.95 -2.68
C LEU A 635 -44.78 -12.98 -1.73
N LEU A 636 -45.31 -13.16 -0.52
CA LEU A 636 -44.80 -14.17 0.43
C LEU A 636 -45.00 -15.59 -0.08
N ASP A 637 -46.14 -15.88 -0.69
CA ASP A 637 -46.43 -17.19 -1.27
C ASP A 637 -45.46 -17.49 -2.43
N GLU A 638 -45.21 -16.53 -3.33
CA GLU A 638 -44.21 -16.67 -4.41
C GLU A 638 -42.78 -16.82 -3.87
N ILE A 639 -42.41 -16.08 -2.81
CA ILE A 639 -41.09 -16.25 -2.14
C ILE A 639 -40.96 -17.66 -1.57
N TYR A 640 -41.99 -18.16 -0.88
CA TYR A 640 -41.96 -19.48 -0.27
C TYR A 640 -41.82 -20.58 -1.33
N SER A 641 -42.56 -20.50 -2.43
CA SER A 641 -42.42 -21.40 -3.57
C SER A 641 -41.04 -21.31 -4.21
N GLY A 642 -40.50 -20.10 -4.41
CA GLY A 642 -39.15 -19.92 -4.97
C GLY A 642 -38.04 -20.49 -4.09
N LEU A 643 -38.19 -20.42 -2.76
CA LEU A 643 -37.24 -21.04 -1.83
C LEU A 643 -37.29 -22.57 -1.89
N GLN A 644 -38.48 -23.17 -2.00
CA GLN A 644 -38.64 -24.62 -2.19
C GLN A 644 -38.05 -25.09 -3.54
N GLU A 645 -38.28 -24.32 -4.61
CA GLU A 645 -37.71 -24.60 -5.93
C GLU A 645 -36.18 -24.53 -5.91
N ALA A 646 -35.60 -23.52 -5.25
CA ALA A 646 -34.15 -23.39 -5.09
C ALA A 646 -33.54 -24.60 -4.37
N GLU A 647 -34.23 -25.12 -3.35
CA GLU A 647 -33.82 -26.30 -2.60
C GLU A 647 -33.89 -27.57 -3.46
N MET A 648 -35.02 -27.78 -4.15
CA MET A 648 -35.22 -28.92 -5.05
C MET A 648 -34.20 -28.94 -6.20
N LEU A 649 -33.96 -27.82 -6.87
CA LEU A 649 -32.97 -27.73 -7.96
C LEU A 649 -31.55 -27.93 -7.47
N SER A 650 -31.24 -27.50 -6.24
CA SER A 650 -29.94 -27.78 -5.62
C SER A 650 -29.75 -29.28 -5.43
N ASP A 651 -30.75 -29.97 -4.88
CA ASP A 651 -30.72 -31.44 -4.67
C ASP A 651 -30.59 -32.19 -6.01
N ILE A 652 -31.36 -31.80 -7.03
CA ILE A 652 -31.27 -32.40 -8.39
C ILE A 652 -29.88 -32.19 -8.98
N SER A 653 -29.31 -30.98 -8.88
CA SER A 653 -27.99 -30.69 -9.44
C SER A 653 -26.90 -31.56 -8.81
N LEU A 654 -27.01 -31.90 -7.52
CA LEU A 654 -26.09 -32.78 -6.81
C LEU A 654 -26.22 -34.24 -7.25
N LEU A 655 -27.44 -34.71 -7.54
CA LEU A 655 -27.70 -36.05 -8.08
C LEU A 655 -27.16 -36.22 -9.50
N MET A 656 -27.04 -35.14 -10.26
CA MET A 656 -26.54 -35.15 -11.65
C MET A 656 -25.01 -35.20 -11.77
N VAL A 657 -24.25 -34.97 -10.69
CA VAL A 657 -22.77 -35.04 -10.71
C VAL A 657 -22.29 -36.50 -10.58
N ASP A 658 -21.30 -36.88 -11.40
CA ASP A 658 -20.82 -38.27 -11.57
C ASP A 658 -20.50 -39.02 -10.28
N LEU A 659 -20.05 -38.33 -9.22
CA LEU A 659 -19.73 -38.91 -7.92
C LEU A 659 -20.92 -39.61 -7.24
N ASN A 660 -22.15 -39.22 -7.54
CA ASN A 660 -23.37 -39.80 -6.95
C ASN A 660 -24.07 -40.83 -7.85
N ARG A 661 -23.56 -41.09 -9.08
CA ARG A 661 -24.15 -42.10 -9.98
C ARG A 661 -24.06 -43.51 -9.42
N HIS A 662 -22.99 -43.84 -8.71
CA HIS A 662 -22.84 -45.14 -8.04
C HIS A 662 -23.92 -45.37 -6.97
N PHE A 663 -24.34 -44.33 -6.25
CA PHE A 663 -25.37 -44.43 -5.22
C PHE A 663 -26.77 -44.68 -5.82
N LEU A 664 -27.10 -44.04 -6.94
CA LEU A 664 -28.39 -44.23 -7.63
C LEU A 664 -28.55 -45.62 -8.25
N VAL A 665 -27.45 -46.31 -8.57
CA VAL A 665 -27.46 -47.68 -9.13
C VAL A 665 -27.71 -48.74 -8.04
N GLU A 666 -27.47 -48.44 -6.77
CA GLU A 666 -27.57 -49.38 -5.64
C GLU A 666 -28.89 -49.27 -4.84
N ILE A 667 -29.89 -48.50 -5.29
CA ILE A 667 -31.15 -48.31 -4.55
C ILE A 667 -32.17 -49.39 -4.94
N PRO A 668 -32.49 -50.39 -4.07
CA PRO A 668 -33.69 -51.21 -4.21
C PRO A 668 -34.94 -50.42 -3.79
N GLU A 669 -36.07 -50.76 -4.40
CA GLU A 669 -37.35 -50.04 -4.30
C GLU A 669 -37.89 -49.85 -2.86
N GLU A 670 -38.37 -48.63 -2.62
CA GLU A 670 -39.38 -48.19 -1.64
C GLU A 670 -39.16 -48.49 -0.14
N ASN A 671 -38.61 -47.50 0.59
CA ASN A 671 -38.78 -47.34 2.03
C ASN A 671 -38.67 -45.86 2.44
N GLU A 672 -39.66 -45.30 3.16
CA GLU A 672 -39.65 -43.90 3.66
C GLU A 672 -38.40 -43.56 4.51
N LYS A 673 -37.79 -44.54 5.17
CA LYS A 673 -36.54 -44.36 5.93
C LYS A 673 -35.33 -44.07 5.05
N MET A 674 -35.35 -44.50 3.79
CA MET A 674 -34.25 -44.27 2.84
C MET A 674 -34.25 -42.85 2.29
N GLU A 675 -35.42 -42.20 2.18
CA GLU A 675 -35.52 -40.81 1.72
C GLU A 675 -34.86 -39.84 2.72
N ILE A 676 -35.06 -40.06 4.01
CA ILE A 676 -34.41 -39.29 5.09
C ILE A 676 -32.89 -39.49 5.05
N LEU A 677 -32.43 -40.73 4.89
CA LEU A 677 -31.00 -41.06 4.79
C LEU A 677 -30.36 -40.47 3.53
N LEU A 678 -31.06 -40.49 2.40
CA LEU A 678 -30.62 -39.88 1.14
C LEU A 678 -30.48 -38.37 1.27
N SER A 679 -31.47 -37.71 1.88
CA SER A 679 -31.44 -36.26 2.11
C SER A 679 -30.28 -35.82 3.03
N GLU A 680 -29.90 -36.66 3.99
CA GLU A 680 -28.80 -36.40 4.91
C GLU A 680 -27.43 -36.68 4.27
N TYR A 681 -27.34 -37.74 3.45
CA TYR A 681 -26.14 -38.05 2.67
C TYR A 681 -25.83 -36.95 1.65
N ILE A 682 -26.81 -36.52 0.85
CA ILE A 682 -26.65 -35.45 -0.15
C ILE A 682 -26.16 -34.16 0.53
N ARG A 683 -26.68 -33.82 1.72
CA ARG A 683 -26.25 -32.65 2.49
C ARG A 683 -24.82 -32.76 3.01
N ILE A 684 -24.43 -33.92 3.52
CA ILE A 684 -23.06 -34.16 4.00
C ILE A 684 -22.09 -34.08 2.80
N ALA A 685 -22.42 -34.72 1.68
CA ALA A 685 -21.64 -34.66 0.44
C ALA A 685 -21.53 -33.22 -0.11
N GLN A 686 -22.62 -32.46 -0.05
CA GLN A 686 -22.66 -31.04 -0.41
C GLN A 686 -21.72 -30.20 0.46
N GLN A 687 -21.65 -30.45 1.78
CA GLN A 687 -20.81 -29.66 2.68
C GLN A 687 -19.35 -30.16 2.72
N THR A 688 -19.04 -31.39 2.31
CA THR A 688 -17.67 -31.93 2.33
C THR A 688 -16.92 -31.71 1.01
N ASN A 689 -17.62 -31.69 -0.13
CA ASN A 689 -17.00 -31.55 -1.45
C ASN A 689 -17.31 -30.19 -2.09
N ALA A 690 -16.25 -29.43 -2.36
CA ALA A 690 -16.32 -28.09 -2.95
C ALA A 690 -16.97 -28.06 -4.35
N GLU A 691 -16.75 -29.07 -5.20
CA GLU A 691 -17.31 -29.10 -6.56
C GLU A 691 -18.82 -29.35 -6.54
N LEU A 692 -19.25 -30.31 -5.71
CA LEU A 692 -20.66 -30.56 -5.44
C LEU A 692 -21.33 -29.32 -4.84
N PHE A 693 -20.65 -28.67 -3.89
CA PHE A 693 -21.14 -27.45 -3.29
C PHE A 693 -21.35 -26.34 -4.33
N GLN A 694 -20.38 -26.13 -5.22
CA GLN A 694 -20.45 -25.11 -6.26
C GLN A 694 -21.62 -25.33 -7.23
N ALA A 695 -21.86 -26.58 -7.65
CA ALA A 695 -23.00 -26.93 -8.48
C ALA A 695 -24.33 -26.56 -7.79
N SER A 696 -24.50 -26.95 -6.52
CA SER A 696 -25.71 -26.65 -5.74
C SER A 696 -25.95 -25.14 -5.57
N ILE A 697 -24.91 -24.36 -5.26
CA ILE A 697 -25.01 -22.90 -5.13
C ILE A 697 -25.41 -22.27 -6.47
N SER A 698 -24.87 -22.76 -7.59
CA SER A 698 -25.18 -22.21 -8.91
C SER A 698 -26.67 -22.35 -9.25
N ALA A 699 -27.26 -23.50 -8.92
CA ALA A 699 -28.69 -23.76 -9.07
C ALA A 699 -29.51 -22.82 -8.17
N ALA A 700 -29.22 -22.76 -6.86
CA ALA A 700 -29.92 -21.88 -5.92
C ALA A 700 -29.82 -20.38 -6.29
N LYS A 701 -28.64 -19.94 -6.78
CA LYS A 701 -28.42 -18.56 -7.23
C LYS A 701 -29.26 -18.19 -8.44
N SER A 702 -29.62 -19.14 -9.31
CA SER A 702 -30.46 -18.86 -10.49
C SER A 702 -31.87 -18.47 -10.05
N VAL A 703 -32.52 -19.30 -9.24
CA VAL A 703 -33.86 -19.04 -8.67
C VAL A 703 -33.87 -17.77 -7.82
N PHE A 704 -32.80 -17.48 -7.07
CA PHE A 704 -32.72 -16.25 -6.29
C PHE A 704 -32.71 -14.98 -7.17
N ARG A 705 -32.19 -15.02 -8.40
CA ARG A 705 -32.30 -13.88 -9.33
C ARG A 705 -33.73 -13.67 -9.80
N ASP A 706 -34.48 -14.75 -10.01
CA ASP A 706 -35.89 -14.65 -10.39
C ASP A 706 -36.73 -14.08 -9.24
N MET A 707 -36.45 -14.50 -8.01
CA MET A 707 -37.04 -13.89 -6.81
C MET A 707 -36.72 -12.39 -6.68
N GLN A 708 -35.50 -11.96 -7.03
CA GLN A 708 -35.15 -10.53 -7.01
C GLN A 708 -36.03 -9.70 -7.95
N ASN A 709 -36.47 -10.26 -9.08
CA ASN A 709 -37.32 -9.57 -10.05
C ASN A 709 -38.74 -9.32 -9.53
N LEU A 710 -39.20 -10.06 -8.51
CA LEU A 710 -40.49 -9.85 -7.86
C LEU A 710 -40.61 -8.45 -7.24
N VAL A 711 -39.49 -7.84 -6.86
CA VAL A 711 -39.47 -6.45 -6.38
C VAL A 711 -40.09 -5.50 -7.40
N TYR A 712 -39.78 -5.65 -8.69
CA TYR A 712 -40.34 -4.77 -9.73
C TYR A 712 -41.81 -5.02 -10.02
N LYS A 713 -42.31 -6.23 -9.70
CA LYS A 713 -43.71 -6.62 -9.88
C LYS A 713 -44.60 -6.11 -8.74
N TYR A 714 -44.12 -6.21 -7.51
CA TYR A 714 -44.92 -5.95 -6.30
C TYR A 714 -44.64 -4.62 -5.61
N CYS A 715 -43.49 -3.99 -5.86
CA CYS A 715 -43.13 -2.73 -5.22
C CYS A 715 -43.83 -1.54 -5.90
N SER A 716 -44.36 -0.62 -5.10
CA SER A 716 -44.96 0.61 -5.64
C SER A 716 -43.90 1.55 -6.19
N ASN A 717 -44.20 2.25 -7.30
CA ASN A 717 -43.27 3.22 -7.89
C ASN A 717 -42.94 4.39 -6.95
N ASN A 718 -43.81 4.68 -5.97
CA ASN A 718 -43.64 5.75 -5.00
C ASN A 718 -42.78 5.36 -3.79
N ASN A 719 -42.36 4.10 -3.69
CA ASN A 719 -41.52 3.62 -2.60
C ASN A 719 -40.12 4.27 -2.65
N SER A 720 -39.66 4.84 -1.54
CA SER A 720 -38.40 5.58 -1.54
C SER A 720 -37.18 4.71 -1.84
N PHE A 721 -37.17 3.43 -1.40
CA PHE A 721 -36.07 2.51 -1.72
C PHE A 721 -36.03 2.16 -3.20
N ILE A 722 -37.18 1.93 -3.85
CA ILE A 722 -37.19 1.64 -5.29
C ILE A 722 -36.77 2.87 -6.10
N VAL A 723 -37.16 4.08 -5.67
CA VAL A 723 -36.72 5.33 -6.28
C VAL A 723 -35.20 5.47 -6.20
N MET A 724 -34.60 5.27 -5.01
CA MET A 724 -33.14 5.34 -4.84
C MET A 724 -32.41 4.28 -5.67
N LEU A 725 -32.98 3.08 -5.79
CA LEU A 725 -32.42 1.97 -6.57
C LEU A 725 -32.53 2.22 -8.07
N LYS A 726 -33.69 2.66 -8.57
CA LYS A 726 -33.91 3.03 -9.98
C LYS A 726 -33.05 4.25 -10.38
N ALA A 727 -32.90 5.22 -9.47
CA ALA A 727 -31.97 6.34 -9.61
C ALA A 727 -30.50 5.90 -9.50
N GLY A 728 -30.23 4.77 -8.83
CA GLY A 728 -28.90 4.22 -8.54
C GLY A 728 -28.01 5.16 -7.76
N SER A 729 -28.61 5.95 -6.88
CA SER A 729 -27.91 6.81 -5.93
C SER A 729 -27.32 6.00 -4.77
N LYS A 730 -28.13 5.09 -4.22
CA LYS A 730 -27.71 4.16 -3.16
C LYS A 730 -28.62 2.95 -3.11
N GLY A 731 -28.06 1.82 -2.73
CA GLY A 731 -28.78 0.57 -2.55
C GLY A 731 -28.43 -0.48 -3.60
N ASN A 732 -28.51 -1.74 -3.19
CA ASN A 732 -28.40 -2.90 -4.08
C ASN A 732 -29.72 -3.66 -3.99
N LEU A 733 -30.22 -4.16 -5.12
CA LEU A 733 -31.41 -4.99 -5.19
C LEU A 733 -31.34 -6.17 -4.23
N GLN A 734 -30.18 -6.81 -4.13
CA GLN A 734 -29.96 -7.90 -3.19
C GLN A 734 -30.21 -7.48 -1.72
N LYS A 735 -29.73 -6.29 -1.32
CA LYS A 735 -29.94 -5.79 0.05
C LYS A 735 -31.41 -5.48 0.32
N LEU A 736 -32.11 -4.89 -0.66
CA LEU A 736 -33.55 -4.60 -0.54
C LEU A 736 -34.36 -5.90 -0.37
N VAL A 737 -34.02 -6.95 -1.13
CA VAL A 737 -34.61 -8.28 -1.01
C VAL A 737 -34.34 -8.89 0.37
N GLN A 738 -33.11 -8.80 0.88
CA GLN A 738 -32.77 -9.28 2.23
C GLN A 738 -33.54 -8.53 3.33
N HIS A 739 -33.79 -7.24 3.14
CA HIS A 739 -34.52 -6.44 4.11
C HIS A 739 -36.02 -6.74 4.11
N GLY A 740 -36.68 -6.83 2.95
CA GLY A 740 -38.14 -6.93 2.85
C GLY A 740 -38.73 -8.30 2.47
N MET A 741 -37.95 -9.18 1.86
CA MET A 741 -38.41 -10.46 1.28
C MET A 741 -37.84 -11.66 2.03
N CYS A 742 -36.60 -12.07 1.74
CA CYS A 742 -35.92 -13.19 2.38
C CYS A 742 -34.40 -13.01 2.36
N MET A 743 -33.70 -13.62 3.32
CA MET A 743 -32.23 -13.60 3.36
C MET A 743 -31.60 -14.49 2.28
N GLY A 744 -32.25 -15.59 1.93
CA GLY A 744 -31.80 -16.55 0.92
C GLY A 744 -30.66 -17.46 1.41
N LEU A 745 -29.89 -18.00 0.47
CA LEU A 745 -28.82 -18.97 0.77
C LEU A 745 -27.65 -18.28 1.49
N GLN A 746 -27.33 -18.75 2.68
CA GLN A 746 -26.18 -18.34 3.48
C GLN A 746 -25.16 -19.49 3.50
N HIS A 747 -23.88 -19.19 3.24
CA HIS A 747 -22.81 -20.18 3.29
C HIS A 747 -21.50 -19.59 3.79
N SER A 748 -20.67 -20.42 4.42
CA SER A 748 -19.33 -20.03 4.87
C SER A 748 -18.33 -20.08 3.72
N LEU A 749 -17.29 -19.25 3.80
CA LEU A 749 -16.23 -19.17 2.81
C LEU A 749 -15.05 -20.08 3.20
N ALA A 750 -14.87 -20.32 4.50
CA ALA A 750 -13.97 -21.30 5.06
C ALA A 750 -14.70 -22.57 5.53
N PRO A 751 -14.04 -23.73 5.45
CA PRO A 751 -14.57 -24.96 6.02
C PRO A 751 -14.41 -24.96 7.55
N LEU A 752 -15.42 -25.47 8.25
CA LEU A 752 -15.53 -25.56 9.71
C LEU A 752 -15.57 -27.00 10.19
N SER A 753 -15.36 -27.22 11.48
CA SER A 753 -15.39 -28.55 12.11
C SER A 753 -16.78 -29.10 12.37
N PHE A 754 -17.84 -28.44 11.89
CA PHE A 754 -19.23 -28.85 12.12
C PHE A 754 -20.11 -28.50 10.92
N SER A 755 -21.09 -29.36 10.63
CA SER A 755 -22.13 -29.12 9.62
C SER A 755 -23.33 -28.37 10.19
N ILE A 756 -24.06 -27.69 9.31
CA ILE A 756 -25.34 -27.02 9.63
C ILE A 756 -26.50 -27.88 9.11
N PRO A 757 -27.57 -28.11 9.91
CA PRO A 757 -28.72 -28.87 9.48
C PRO A 757 -29.53 -28.13 8.42
N ARG A 758 -30.25 -28.91 7.61
CA ARG A 758 -31.10 -28.44 6.50
C ARG A 758 -32.16 -27.44 6.98
N HIS A 759 -32.94 -27.84 7.99
CA HIS A 759 -33.88 -26.94 8.67
C HIS A 759 -33.25 -26.37 9.93
N LEU A 760 -33.32 -25.05 10.07
CA LEU A 760 -32.80 -24.32 11.23
C LEU A 760 -33.78 -24.43 12.40
N SER A 761 -33.85 -25.62 12.99
CA SER A 761 -34.64 -25.92 14.18
C SER A 761 -33.81 -26.60 15.26
N CYS A 762 -34.19 -26.45 16.53
CA CYS A 762 -33.52 -27.13 17.64
C CYS A 762 -33.61 -28.66 17.50
N ALA A 763 -34.72 -29.19 16.96
CA ALA A 763 -34.90 -30.62 16.74
C ALA A 763 -33.90 -31.15 15.71
N SER A 764 -33.77 -30.48 14.57
CA SER A 764 -32.83 -30.86 13.51
C SER A 764 -31.37 -30.76 13.98
N TRP A 765 -31.03 -29.73 14.77
CA TRP A 765 -29.68 -29.57 15.33
C TRP A 765 -29.34 -30.64 16.37
N ASN A 766 -30.31 -31.06 17.18
CA ASN A 766 -30.13 -32.13 18.17
C ASN A 766 -30.06 -33.51 17.51
N TYR A 767 -30.85 -33.75 16.45
CA TYR A 767 -30.81 -34.99 15.67
C TYR A 767 -29.41 -35.25 15.10
N GLN A 768 -28.78 -34.22 14.54
CA GLN A 768 -27.43 -34.28 13.99
C GLN A 768 -26.37 -34.66 15.04
N LYS A 769 -26.49 -34.17 16.29
CA LYS A 769 -25.58 -34.55 17.39
C LYS A 769 -25.63 -36.04 17.72
N ASN A 770 -26.79 -36.66 17.60
CA ASN A 770 -26.97 -38.09 17.91
C ASN A 770 -26.39 -39.00 16.82
N HIS A 771 -26.33 -38.54 15.56
CA HIS A 771 -25.85 -39.33 14.42
C HIS A 771 -24.34 -39.24 14.14
N HIS A 772 -23.58 -38.37 14.82
CA HIS A 772 -22.11 -38.46 14.83
C HIS A 772 -21.59 -39.81 15.36
N GLY A 773 -22.44 -40.61 16.02
CA GLY A 773 -22.14 -42.01 16.39
C GLY A 773 -22.22 -43.05 15.26
N VAL A 774 -22.80 -42.71 14.09
CA VAL A 774 -23.05 -43.67 12.98
C VAL A 774 -21.90 -43.73 11.96
N HIS A 775 -20.92 -42.80 12.04
CA HIS A 775 -19.67 -42.85 11.25
C HIS A 775 -18.79 -44.10 11.50
N LYS A 776 -19.20 -45.02 12.39
CA LYS A 776 -18.48 -46.28 12.66
C LYS A 776 -18.86 -47.46 11.75
N LEU A 777 -19.83 -47.34 10.84
CA LEU A 777 -20.27 -48.48 10.01
C LEU A 777 -19.43 -48.75 8.76
N HIS A 778 -18.62 -47.80 8.29
CA HIS A 778 -17.62 -48.06 7.25
C HIS A 778 -16.24 -47.71 7.81
N GLY A 779 -15.40 -48.73 8.01
CA GLY A 779 -14.07 -48.66 8.65
C GLY A 779 -13.02 -47.84 7.89
N SER A 780 -13.30 -46.55 7.69
CA SER A 780 -12.35 -45.57 7.19
C SER A 780 -12.00 -44.60 8.31
N ARG A 781 -10.70 -44.59 8.62
CA ARG A 781 -9.87 -43.64 9.39
C ARG A 781 -10.59 -42.35 9.79
N GLU A 782 -10.45 -41.93 11.05
CA GLU A 782 -10.88 -40.62 11.58
C GLU A 782 -10.52 -39.48 10.62
N ILE A 783 -11.44 -39.10 9.73
CA ILE A 783 -11.32 -37.88 8.94
C ILE A 783 -11.86 -36.78 9.85
N LEU A 784 -11.00 -35.82 10.18
CA LEU A 784 -11.39 -34.57 10.78
C LEU A 784 -12.18 -33.80 9.70
N ASP A 785 -13.44 -34.19 9.47
CA ASP A 785 -14.22 -33.71 8.33
C ASP A 785 -14.44 -32.19 8.45
N SER A 786 -13.90 -31.48 7.47
CA SER A 786 -14.06 -30.04 7.34
C SER A 786 -15.26 -29.77 6.44
N TYR A 787 -16.31 -29.17 6.99
CA TYR A 787 -17.59 -28.90 6.32
C TYR A 787 -17.65 -27.44 5.86
N ILE A 788 -18.17 -27.17 4.66
CA ILE A 788 -18.55 -25.83 4.20
C ILE A 788 -20.03 -25.64 4.58
N PRO A 789 -20.34 -25.04 5.74
CA PRO A 789 -21.71 -24.96 6.21
C PRO A 789 -22.56 -24.07 5.30
N CYS A 790 -23.74 -24.55 4.94
CA CYS A 790 -24.71 -23.84 4.12
C CYS A 790 -26.14 -24.03 4.63
N SER A 791 -26.97 -23.00 4.53
CA SER A 791 -28.40 -23.09 4.86
C SER A 791 -29.22 -22.01 4.16
N LEU A 792 -30.48 -22.32 3.87
CA LEU A 792 -31.43 -21.41 3.28
C LEU A 792 -32.21 -20.69 4.39
N VAL A 793 -32.10 -19.37 4.44
CA VAL A 793 -32.81 -18.55 5.44
C VAL A 793 -34.02 -17.90 4.79
N ALA A 794 -35.21 -18.34 5.19
CA ALA A 794 -36.48 -17.89 4.60
C ALA A 794 -36.91 -16.51 5.11
N ASN A 795 -36.67 -16.22 6.39
CA ASN A 795 -37.04 -14.94 6.98
C ASN A 795 -36.18 -13.78 6.42
N SER A 796 -36.74 -12.58 6.44
CA SER A 796 -36.05 -11.32 6.15
C SER A 796 -35.81 -10.52 7.42
N PHE A 797 -35.03 -9.44 7.33
CA PHE A 797 -34.83 -8.53 8.48
C PHE A 797 -36.12 -7.85 8.93
N LEU A 798 -37.08 -7.62 8.03
CA LEU A 798 -38.39 -7.07 8.39
C LEU A 798 -39.21 -8.03 9.27
N VAL A 799 -39.21 -9.32 8.94
CA VAL A 799 -39.91 -10.36 9.73
C VAL A 799 -39.16 -10.65 11.03
N GLY A 800 -37.83 -10.55 11.00
CA GLY A 800 -36.94 -10.91 12.09
C GLY A 800 -36.42 -12.34 11.93
N LEU A 801 -35.15 -12.54 12.30
CA LEU A 801 -34.49 -13.84 12.21
C LEU A 801 -34.66 -14.62 13.51
N ASN A 802 -34.92 -15.91 13.41
CA ASN A 802 -34.88 -16.79 14.58
C ASN A 802 -33.42 -16.92 15.11
N PRO A 803 -33.21 -17.39 16.36
CA PRO A 803 -31.85 -17.47 16.93
C PRO A 803 -30.85 -18.30 16.11
N LEU A 804 -31.31 -19.36 15.44
CA LEU A 804 -30.47 -20.23 14.61
C LEU A 804 -30.14 -19.57 13.28
N GLU A 805 -31.11 -18.93 12.61
CA GLU A 805 -30.92 -18.10 11.41
C GLU A 805 -29.96 -16.95 11.69
N CYS A 806 -30.12 -16.27 12.83
CA CYS A 806 -29.23 -15.21 13.27
C CYS A 806 -27.80 -15.74 13.49
N PHE A 807 -27.65 -16.94 14.07
CA PHE A 807 -26.35 -17.59 14.23
C PHE A 807 -25.70 -17.92 12.89
N VAL A 808 -26.43 -18.55 11.95
CA VAL A 808 -25.92 -18.85 10.61
C VAL A 808 -25.53 -17.58 9.86
N HIS A 809 -26.38 -16.56 9.89
CA HIS A 809 -26.09 -15.29 9.25
C HIS A 809 -24.85 -14.60 9.85
N SER A 810 -24.72 -14.60 11.18
CA SER A 810 -23.56 -14.05 11.87
C SER A 810 -22.28 -14.81 11.54
N LEU A 811 -22.35 -16.14 11.46
CA LEU A 811 -21.23 -17.01 11.13
C LEU A 811 -20.71 -16.77 9.71
N THR A 812 -21.62 -16.70 8.75
CA THR A 812 -21.28 -16.49 7.33
C THR A 812 -20.75 -15.08 7.06
N ASN A 813 -21.28 -14.06 7.74
CA ASN A 813 -20.76 -12.69 7.63
C ASN A 813 -19.40 -12.49 8.30
N ARG A 814 -19.14 -13.14 9.44
CA ARG A 814 -17.89 -12.93 10.21
C ARG A 814 -16.65 -13.21 9.35
N ASP A 815 -16.72 -14.23 8.50
CA ASP A 815 -15.62 -14.64 7.61
C ASP A 815 -15.34 -13.61 6.50
N THR A 816 -16.37 -12.89 6.02
CA THR A 816 -16.21 -11.79 5.05
C THR A 816 -15.64 -10.51 5.66
N SER A 817 -15.90 -10.26 6.95
CA SER A 817 -15.63 -8.98 7.61
C SER A 817 -14.16 -8.71 7.93
N PHE A 818 -13.33 -9.74 8.01
CA PHE A 818 -11.89 -9.62 8.25
C PHE A 818 -11.13 -10.06 7.00
N SER A 819 -10.85 -9.12 6.09
CA SER A 819 -9.82 -9.37 5.07
C SER A 819 -8.46 -9.43 5.78
N GLY A 820 -8.11 -10.60 6.34
CA GLY A 820 -6.79 -10.89 6.92
C GLY A 820 -5.63 -10.69 5.93
N HIS A 821 -5.96 -10.31 4.70
CA HIS A 821 -5.09 -10.02 3.58
C HIS A 821 -4.98 -8.50 3.27
N ALA A 822 -5.56 -7.60 4.09
CA ALA A 822 -5.47 -6.16 3.89
C ALA A 822 -4.01 -5.65 3.80
N ASP A 823 -3.10 -6.26 4.57
CA ASP A 823 -1.67 -5.97 4.53
C ASP A 823 -1.01 -6.31 3.19
N ILE A 824 -1.58 -7.24 2.42
CA ILE A 824 -1.05 -7.66 1.11
C ILE A 824 -1.11 -6.50 0.13
N SER A 825 -2.25 -5.83 -0.01
CA SER A 825 -2.42 -4.72 -0.94
C SER A 825 -1.50 -3.54 -0.60
N GLY A 826 -1.35 -3.22 0.68
CA GLY A 826 -0.42 -2.18 1.13
C GLY A 826 1.06 -2.54 0.89
N THR A 827 1.44 -3.79 1.16
CA THR A 827 2.80 -4.28 0.92
C THR A 827 3.14 -4.32 -0.57
N LEU A 828 2.19 -4.77 -1.38
CA LEU A 828 2.30 -4.80 -2.84
C LEU A 828 2.49 -3.39 -3.40
N THR A 829 1.70 -2.43 -2.94
CA THR A 829 1.82 -1.01 -3.33
C THR A 829 3.20 -0.46 -3.04
N ARG A 830 3.73 -0.68 -1.82
CA ARG A 830 5.08 -0.23 -1.46
C ARG A 830 6.16 -0.87 -2.31
N ARG A 831 6.04 -2.17 -2.63
CA ARG A 831 7.00 -2.89 -3.47
C ARG A 831 6.96 -2.41 -4.91
N LEU A 832 5.78 -2.30 -5.51
CA LEU A 832 5.61 -1.80 -6.88
C LEU A 832 6.14 -0.38 -7.01
N MET A 833 5.78 0.51 -6.08
CA MET A 833 6.29 1.88 -6.09
C MET A 833 7.81 1.92 -5.93
N PHE A 834 8.40 1.07 -5.10
CA PHE A 834 9.86 1.00 -4.96
C PHE A 834 10.56 0.60 -6.27
N PHE A 835 10.02 -0.34 -7.03
CA PHE A 835 10.63 -0.82 -8.28
C PHE A 835 10.31 0.04 -9.50
N LEU A 836 9.13 0.67 -9.54
CA LEU A 836 8.64 1.36 -10.74
C LEU A 836 8.76 2.89 -10.66
N ARG A 837 8.99 3.50 -9.49
CA ARG A 837 9.07 4.97 -9.36
C ARG A 837 10.09 5.65 -10.26
N ASP A 838 11.15 4.93 -10.63
CA ASP A 838 12.25 5.47 -11.43
C ASP A 838 12.01 5.28 -12.94
N VAL A 839 10.89 4.71 -13.36
CA VAL A 839 10.55 4.50 -14.77
C VAL A 839 9.77 5.70 -15.31
N ILE A 840 10.40 6.44 -16.24
CA ILE A 840 9.88 7.69 -16.81
C ILE A 840 9.92 7.67 -18.34
N ILE A 841 9.14 8.56 -18.97
CA ILE A 841 9.26 8.83 -20.41
C ILE A 841 10.46 9.75 -20.65
N GLY A 842 11.38 9.34 -21.53
CA GLY A 842 12.47 10.17 -22.04
C GLY A 842 11.95 11.19 -23.05
N TYR A 843 12.67 12.30 -23.23
CA TYR A 843 12.34 13.30 -24.25
C TYR A 843 12.43 12.77 -25.69
N ASP A 844 13.03 11.59 -25.88
CA ASP A 844 13.07 10.85 -27.14
C ASP A 844 11.84 9.94 -27.35
N GLY A 845 10.86 9.96 -26.44
CA GLY A 845 9.64 9.13 -26.49
C GLY A 845 9.81 7.71 -25.95
N THR A 846 11.03 7.29 -25.62
CA THR A 846 11.29 5.97 -25.02
C THR A 846 10.94 5.97 -23.54
N VAL A 847 10.55 4.82 -22.98
CA VAL A 847 10.37 4.65 -21.54
C VAL A 847 11.66 4.08 -20.96
N ARG A 848 12.25 4.78 -19.99
CA ARG A 848 13.54 4.43 -19.42
C ARG A 848 13.53 4.39 -17.90
N SER A 849 14.36 3.53 -17.34
CA SER A 849 14.72 3.58 -15.92
C SER A 849 15.72 4.73 -15.69
N CYS A 850 15.40 5.67 -14.81
CA CYS A 850 16.33 6.70 -14.31
C CYS A 850 17.57 6.06 -13.69
N TYR A 851 17.38 4.89 -13.06
CA TYR A 851 18.47 4.07 -12.57
C TYR A 851 19.11 3.30 -13.74
N GLY A 852 20.25 3.80 -14.22
CA GLY A 852 21.07 3.14 -15.25
C GLY A 852 20.70 3.45 -16.71
N ASN A 853 19.71 4.32 -16.96
CA ASN A 853 19.29 4.76 -18.31
C ASN A 853 18.92 3.60 -19.26
N GLN A 854 18.41 2.50 -18.69
CA GLN A 854 18.00 1.32 -19.45
C GLN A 854 16.63 1.54 -20.08
N VAL A 855 16.48 1.20 -21.36
CA VAL A 855 15.21 1.28 -22.09
C VAL A 855 14.32 0.10 -21.66
N VAL A 856 13.11 0.42 -21.20
CA VAL A 856 12.06 -0.55 -20.81
C VAL A 856 11.06 -0.75 -21.96
N GLN A 857 10.66 0.35 -22.62
CA GLN A 857 9.78 0.34 -23.79
C GLN A 857 10.26 1.38 -24.81
N PHE A 858 10.11 1.10 -26.10
CA PHE A 858 10.50 2.04 -27.16
C PHE A 858 9.51 3.18 -27.36
N ASN A 859 8.23 2.95 -27.06
CA ASN A 859 7.18 3.96 -27.13
C ASN A 859 6.11 3.61 -26.07
N TYR A 860 5.60 4.62 -25.38
CA TYR A 860 4.52 4.46 -24.42
C TYR A 860 3.13 4.41 -25.08
N CYS A 861 2.94 5.08 -26.22
CA CYS A 861 1.63 5.15 -26.89
C CYS A 861 1.33 3.87 -27.69
N THR A 862 0.27 3.16 -27.31
CA THR A 862 -0.41 2.20 -28.19
C THR A 862 -1.34 2.97 -29.15
N LYS A 863 -1.62 2.42 -30.34
CA LYS A 863 -2.37 3.10 -31.42
C LYS A 863 -3.75 3.65 -30.99
N ASP A 864 -4.33 3.12 -29.92
CA ASP A 864 -5.67 3.47 -29.43
C ASP A 864 -5.67 4.63 -28.40
N MET A 865 -4.52 5.03 -27.85
CA MET A 865 -4.44 6.06 -26.78
C MET A 865 -4.41 7.51 -27.30
N SER A 866 -4.19 7.72 -28.61
CA SER A 866 -4.09 9.04 -29.22
C SER A 866 -5.41 9.81 -29.31
N THR A 867 -6.56 9.12 -29.17
CA THR A 867 -7.90 9.71 -29.26
C THR A 867 -8.45 10.19 -27.91
N ILE A 868 -7.96 9.66 -26.78
CA ILE A 868 -8.49 9.96 -25.43
C ILE A 868 -7.68 11.07 -24.73
N HIS A 869 -6.39 11.16 -24.99
CA HIS A 869 -5.53 12.19 -24.42
C HIS A 869 -5.08 13.13 -25.53
N GLY A 870 -5.82 14.24 -25.71
CA GLY A 870 -5.46 15.31 -26.65
C GLY A 870 -4.14 16.05 -26.36
N ASN A 871 -3.30 15.54 -25.46
CA ASN A 871 -1.98 16.07 -25.14
C ASN A 871 -0.93 15.00 -25.46
N ALA A 872 -0.01 15.33 -26.36
CA ALA A 872 1.20 14.56 -26.59
C ALA A 872 1.94 14.38 -25.25
N LEU A 873 2.16 13.12 -24.83
CA LEU A 873 2.89 12.81 -23.60
C LEU A 873 4.27 13.46 -23.64
N THR A 874 4.56 14.29 -22.65
CA THR A 874 5.83 15.04 -22.57
C THR A 874 6.90 14.23 -21.84
N GLY A 875 8.17 14.45 -22.19
CA GLY A 875 9.30 13.85 -21.49
C GLY A 875 9.29 14.21 -20.00
N GLY A 876 9.55 13.23 -19.14
CA GLY A 876 9.55 13.36 -17.69
C GLY A 876 8.33 12.75 -16.97
N HIS A 877 7.31 12.28 -17.69
CA HIS A 877 6.14 11.66 -17.07
C HIS A 877 6.49 10.37 -16.29
N PRO A 878 6.04 10.23 -15.02
CA PRO A 878 6.38 9.10 -14.14
C PRO A 878 5.48 7.87 -14.39
N VAL A 879 5.58 7.31 -15.59
CA VAL A 879 4.72 6.20 -16.04
C VAL A 879 4.80 4.95 -15.16
N GLY A 880 5.96 4.69 -14.54
CA GLY A 880 6.09 3.56 -13.63
C GLY A 880 5.34 3.75 -12.31
N SER A 881 5.37 4.95 -11.73
CA SER A 881 4.55 5.27 -10.54
C SER A 881 3.06 5.19 -10.86
N LEU A 882 2.63 5.69 -12.03
CA LEU A 882 1.24 5.59 -12.46
C LEU A 882 0.80 4.13 -12.67
N ALA A 883 1.64 3.30 -13.29
CA ALA A 883 1.37 1.88 -13.44
C ALA A 883 1.31 1.15 -12.08
N ALA A 884 2.19 1.50 -11.14
CA ALA A 884 2.13 0.98 -9.78
C ALA A 884 0.81 1.34 -9.09
N CYS A 885 0.39 2.61 -9.16
CA CYS A 885 -0.89 3.07 -8.62
C CYS A 885 -2.09 2.35 -9.24
N ALA A 886 -2.12 2.18 -10.56
CA ALA A 886 -3.22 1.48 -11.25
C ALA A 886 -3.36 0.02 -10.80
N ILE A 887 -2.23 -0.71 -10.66
CA ILE A 887 -2.24 -2.09 -10.16
C ILE A 887 -2.66 -2.12 -8.69
N SER A 888 -2.15 -1.19 -7.88
CA SER A 888 -2.52 -1.04 -6.48
C SER A 888 -4.00 -0.77 -6.29
N GLU A 889 -4.56 0.16 -7.06
CA GLU A 889 -5.97 0.51 -7.02
C GLU A 889 -6.86 -0.73 -7.27
N ALA A 890 -6.53 -1.52 -8.30
CA ALA A 890 -7.21 -2.78 -8.59
C ALA A 890 -7.05 -3.81 -7.45
N ALA A 891 -5.86 -3.90 -6.84
CA ALA A 891 -5.60 -4.81 -5.73
C ALA A 891 -6.36 -4.42 -4.45
N TYR A 892 -6.57 -3.13 -4.19
CA TYR A 892 -7.42 -2.66 -3.09
C TYR A 892 -8.89 -2.94 -3.37
N SER A 893 -9.37 -2.73 -4.59
CA SER A 893 -10.74 -3.10 -4.99
C SER A 893 -11.01 -4.62 -4.91
N ALA A 894 -9.97 -5.45 -5.04
CA ALA A 894 -10.08 -6.90 -4.85
C ALA A 894 -10.16 -7.35 -3.37
N LEU A 895 -9.97 -6.45 -2.38
CA LEU A 895 -10.16 -6.78 -0.96
C LEU A 895 -11.63 -7.02 -0.61
N ASP A 896 -12.55 -6.38 -1.35
CA ASP A 896 -13.99 -6.58 -1.20
C ASP A 896 -14.44 -7.96 -1.70
N GLN A 897 -13.57 -8.69 -2.41
CA GLN A 897 -13.85 -10.04 -2.85
C GLN A 897 -13.44 -11.05 -1.77
N PRO A 898 -14.38 -11.88 -1.28
CA PRO A 898 -14.09 -12.84 -0.23
C PRO A 898 -13.06 -13.87 -0.69
N VAL A 899 -12.20 -14.31 0.25
CA VAL A 899 -11.36 -15.49 0.03
C VAL A 899 -12.20 -16.71 0.34
N SER A 900 -12.63 -17.43 -0.70
CA SER A 900 -13.42 -18.65 -0.55
C SER A 900 -12.57 -19.89 -0.83
N ALA A 901 -12.92 -21.02 -0.22
CA ALA A 901 -12.47 -22.34 -0.67
C ALA A 901 -12.97 -22.67 -2.09
N LEU A 902 -14.07 -22.06 -2.53
CA LEU A 902 -14.73 -22.33 -3.82
C LEU A 902 -14.19 -21.47 -4.97
N GLU A 903 -13.80 -20.23 -4.66
CA GLU A 903 -13.32 -19.27 -5.66
C GLU A 903 -11.95 -18.73 -5.23
N PRO A 904 -10.89 -18.90 -6.05
CA PRO A 904 -9.57 -18.44 -5.70
C PRO A 904 -9.52 -16.91 -5.69
N SER A 905 -9.16 -16.32 -4.56
CA SER A 905 -9.01 -14.87 -4.43
C SER A 905 -8.08 -14.29 -5.51
N PRO A 906 -8.55 -13.32 -6.32
CA PRO A 906 -7.70 -12.67 -7.32
C PRO A 906 -6.47 -12.00 -6.72
N LEU A 907 -6.59 -11.47 -5.50
CA LEU A 907 -5.48 -10.86 -4.77
C LEU A 907 -4.39 -11.89 -4.43
N LEU A 908 -4.78 -13.08 -3.96
CA LEU A 908 -3.83 -14.16 -3.67
C LEU A 908 -3.20 -14.73 -4.95
N ASN A 909 -3.95 -14.79 -6.04
CA ASN A 909 -3.42 -15.19 -7.34
C ASN A 909 -2.39 -14.17 -7.86
N LEU A 910 -2.68 -12.87 -7.74
CA LEU A 910 -1.73 -11.82 -8.08
C LEU A 910 -0.44 -11.94 -7.25
N LYS A 911 -0.57 -12.18 -5.94
CA LYS A 911 0.59 -12.43 -5.07
C LYS A 911 1.40 -13.64 -5.56
N LYS A 912 0.74 -14.76 -5.89
CA LYS A 912 1.43 -15.96 -6.43
C LYS A 912 2.19 -15.61 -7.72
N VAL A 913 1.55 -14.91 -8.66
CA VAL A 913 2.17 -14.49 -9.94
C VAL A 913 3.43 -13.66 -9.69
N LEU A 914 3.38 -12.71 -8.75
CA LEU A 914 4.54 -11.88 -8.41
C LEU A 914 5.65 -12.65 -7.68
N GLU A 915 5.34 -13.75 -6.99
CA GLU A 915 6.30 -14.58 -6.24
C GLU A 915 6.87 -15.77 -7.05
N CYS A 916 6.30 -16.09 -8.21
CA CYS A 916 6.64 -17.28 -9.03
C CYS A 916 8.13 -17.43 -9.40
N GLY A 917 8.95 -16.37 -9.29
CA GLY A 917 10.39 -16.44 -9.54
C GLY A 917 11.27 -16.94 -8.39
N VAL A 918 10.76 -16.99 -7.15
CA VAL A 918 11.59 -17.17 -5.94
C VAL A 918 11.50 -18.58 -5.34
N LYS A 919 10.41 -19.32 -5.59
CA LYS A 919 10.20 -20.67 -5.04
C LYS A 919 9.61 -21.60 -6.10
N LYS A 920 10.23 -22.77 -6.30
CA LYS A 920 9.59 -23.91 -6.99
C LYS A 920 8.42 -24.38 -6.10
N SER A 921 7.24 -23.79 -6.26
CA SER A 921 6.06 -24.21 -5.50
C SER A 921 5.43 -25.45 -6.12
N SER A 922 5.03 -26.39 -5.26
CA SER A 922 4.26 -27.60 -5.55
C SER A 922 2.74 -27.33 -5.65
N GLY A 923 2.35 -26.14 -6.14
CA GLY A 923 0.95 -25.75 -6.24
C GLY A 923 0.23 -26.41 -7.42
N CYS A 924 -1.11 -26.45 -7.37
CA CYS A 924 -1.96 -26.92 -8.46
C CYS A 924 -1.72 -26.05 -9.71
N LYS A 925 -1.25 -26.67 -10.81
CA LYS A 925 -1.00 -26.01 -12.09
C LYS A 925 -2.15 -26.35 -13.02
N SER A 926 -2.93 -25.34 -13.40
CA SER A 926 -3.95 -25.50 -14.44
C SER A 926 -3.37 -25.13 -15.81
N ALA A 927 -3.82 -25.83 -16.85
CA ALA A 927 -3.54 -25.51 -18.24
C ALA A 927 -4.85 -25.57 -19.03
N SER A 928 -5.11 -24.57 -19.85
CA SER A 928 -6.27 -24.56 -20.76
C SER A 928 -5.85 -25.13 -22.11
N LEU A 929 -6.48 -26.24 -22.50
CA LEU A 929 -6.24 -26.90 -23.78
C LEU A 929 -7.34 -26.49 -24.77
N PHE A 930 -6.95 -25.83 -25.85
CA PHE A 930 -7.86 -25.47 -26.93
C PHE A 930 -7.87 -26.57 -27.98
N LEU A 931 -9.02 -27.23 -28.14
CA LEU A 931 -9.19 -28.34 -29.06
C LEU A 931 -9.25 -27.86 -30.51
N SER A 932 -8.70 -28.66 -31.43
CA SER A 932 -8.71 -28.35 -32.87
C SER A 932 -10.12 -28.33 -33.44
N THR A 933 -10.42 -27.36 -34.29
CA THR A 933 -11.70 -27.27 -35.01
C THR A 933 -11.97 -28.48 -35.91
N ARG A 934 -10.95 -29.30 -36.21
CA ARG A 934 -11.08 -30.55 -36.98
C ARG A 934 -11.88 -31.64 -36.27
N LEU A 935 -11.99 -31.60 -34.94
CA LEU A 935 -12.78 -32.56 -34.15
C LEU A 935 -14.28 -32.47 -34.45
N ARG A 936 -14.76 -31.37 -35.05
CA ARG A 936 -16.14 -31.27 -35.56
C ARG A 936 -16.47 -32.26 -36.68
N ARG A 937 -15.47 -32.85 -37.34
CA ARG A 937 -15.66 -33.79 -38.45
C ARG A 937 -15.88 -35.24 -38.00
N TRP A 938 -15.85 -35.49 -36.70
CA TRP A 938 -16.10 -36.81 -36.15
C TRP A 938 -17.59 -37.14 -36.14
N ALA A 939 -17.92 -38.43 -36.32
CA ALA A 939 -19.28 -38.91 -36.51
C ALA A 939 -20.24 -38.54 -35.36
N ASN A 940 -19.73 -38.44 -34.13
CA ASN A 940 -20.53 -38.19 -32.92
C ASN A 940 -20.43 -36.72 -32.42
N GLY A 941 -19.92 -35.80 -33.25
CA GLY A 941 -19.87 -34.37 -32.93
C GLY A 941 -18.68 -33.94 -32.05
N PHE A 942 -18.66 -32.65 -31.71
CA PHE A 942 -17.55 -32.01 -30.98
C PHE A 942 -17.45 -32.43 -29.51
N GLU A 943 -18.59 -32.72 -28.87
CA GLU A 943 -18.67 -33.10 -27.45
C GLU A 943 -18.04 -34.47 -27.19
N TYR A 944 -18.34 -35.47 -28.03
CA TYR A 944 -17.71 -36.79 -27.94
C TYR A 944 -16.21 -36.73 -28.20
N GLY A 945 -15.77 -35.93 -29.18
CA GLY A 945 -14.34 -35.72 -29.42
C GLY A 945 -13.63 -35.04 -28.25
N ALA A 946 -14.31 -34.17 -27.51
CA ALA A 946 -13.77 -33.56 -26.30
C ALA A 946 -13.69 -34.54 -25.13
N LEU A 947 -14.68 -35.42 -24.96
CA LEU A 947 -14.65 -36.50 -23.96
C LEU A 947 -13.51 -37.49 -24.22
N GLU A 948 -13.30 -37.90 -25.47
CA GLU A 948 -12.20 -38.82 -25.79
C GLU A 948 -10.84 -38.18 -25.48
N VAL A 949 -10.66 -36.89 -25.77
CA VAL A 949 -9.43 -36.17 -25.40
C VAL A 949 -9.29 -36.06 -23.88
N LYS A 950 -10.39 -35.88 -23.13
CA LYS A 950 -10.37 -35.88 -21.66
C LYS A 950 -9.88 -37.23 -21.13
N ASP A 951 -10.47 -38.32 -21.60
CA ASP A 951 -10.15 -39.68 -21.14
C ASP A 951 -8.67 -40.05 -21.37
N HIS A 952 -8.05 -39.54 -22.44
CA HIS A 952 -6.62 -39.77 -22.71
C HIS A 952 -5.67 -38.93 -21.84
N LEU A 953 -6.15 -37.82 -21.26
CA LEU A 953 -5.35 -36.88 -20.46
C LEU A 953 -5.54 -37.08 -18.96
N GLU A 954 -6.69 -37.60 -18.55
CA GLU A 954 -7.02 -37.86 -17.15
C GLU A 954 -6.12 -38.95 -16.56
N SER A 955 -5.49 -38.66 -15.43
CA SER A 955 -4.61 -39.63 -14.76
C SER A 955 -5.45 -40.66 -14.03
N LEU A 956 -5.45 -41.90 -14.51
CA LEU A 956 -6.09 -43.03 -13.83
C LEU A 956 -5.09 -43.69 -12.89
N PHE A 957 -5.37 -43.70 -11.58
CA PHE A 957 -4.60 -44.51 -10.64
C PHE A 957 -5.21 -45.90 -10.53
N PHE A 958 -4.35 -46.89 -10.28
CA PHE A 958 -4.80 -48.28 -10.06
C PHE A 958 -5.78 -48.40 -8.88
N SER A 959 -5.66 -47.51 -7.88
CA SER A 959 -6.58 -47.38 -6.76
C SER A 959 -8.00 -47.01 -7.17
N ASP A 960 -8.18 -46.32 -8.29
CA ASP A 960 -9.48 -45.80 -8.72
C ASP A 960 -10.27 -46.87 -9.48
N ILE A 961 -9.57 -47.91 -9.96
CA ILE A 961 -10.12 -49.00 -10.78
C ILE A 961 -10.39 -50.25 -9.92
N VAL A 962 -9.64 -50.43 -8.83
CA VAL A 962 -9.64 -51.67 -8.06
C VAL A 962 -10.22 -51.45 -6.66
N SER A 963 -11.32 -52.13 -6.37
CA SER A 963 -12.00 -52.07 -5.06
C SER A 963 -11.30 -52.90 -3.97
N GLU A 964 -10.59 -53.97 -4.33
CA GLU A 964 -9.87 -54.83 -3.38
C GLU A 964 -8.57 -55.36 -3.99
N VAL A 965 -7.45 -55.22 -3.26
CA VAL A 965 -6.16 -55.84 -3.62
C VAL A 965 -5.87 -56.95 -2.62
N ARG A 966 -5.93 -58.20 -3.06
CA ARG A 966 -5.59 -59.38 -2.24
C ARG A 966 -4.23 -59.93 -2.64
N ILE A 967 -3.33 -60.05 -1.66
CA ILE A 967 -2.03 -60.72 -1.82
C ILE A 967 -2.19 -62.11 -1.19
N TRP A 968 -2.07 -63.15 -1.99
CA TRP A 968 -2.17 -64.55 -1.57
C TRP A 968 -0.82 -65.07 -1.08
#